data_AF-A0A497HBG8-F1
#
_entry.id   AF-A0A497HBG8-F1
#
_cell.length_a   1.000
_cell.length_b   1.000
_cell.length_c   1.000
_cell.angle_alpha   90.00
_cell.angle_beta   90.00
_cell.angle_gamma   90.00
#
_symmetry.space_group_name_H-M   'P 1'
#
loop_
_entity.id
_entity.type
_entity.pdbx_description
1 polymer ?
#
loop_
_entity_poly.entity_id
_entity_poly.type
_entity_poly.pdbx_seq_one_letter_code
_entity_poly.pdbx_strand_id
1 'polypeptide(L)'
;ADFDPDACDNYTNVVNVTGYSSCACGYVYDEDTAWVDVQCPCPHDISVEKYVKWDCCGPYSKMISASVGDYVTFRLYVNTSGDFSLVKVRDILPNGLNYISGSSTVTGAIGGEPTISGNTLEWEFPNIHGDHIIIEFKADVTSCGLLENVAKVGDGNSWFDNDHAYVDVDCPPQEISVEKYVKWDCCGPYSKSVSASVGDYVTFRLYVNISGSFDKVTVEDTLPSGLDYADHSVVTIVSGSVDDYNSDPSISGDKLTWTLNEVHNAHVIIEFKADVIDCGYLINQVVVKSDSCGCFDEDAAEVCVECAPCLDIEKYVSLDGSTWNSVGVDAVPGDTVFFKILVENCGDTDLEGVRINDSFPGFLVYNNDANVTPSPYSGGHYLEWFFPHIPAGESEEIIYSTDVAGIGFGYNTVSGCACGGSPCDTDSVWINASGGLVVQKRIYNAEGDLVKNLSANVGDTVRFNITVSYYGSYYAFDISVKDILPNGLIYADHATPFEPNIVGNTLYWNFSNVSLTNDAHLYIEFNVTVNRNGIMVNDVYVTGKECSGKNLEDSDSAVVVGGGVTGSILCEKSVWNGSAWVEEIQTTVGDTVNFNVSILNTGRTNIYWINIWDYLPSNLEYVNGSGVVIFGNLSIPDEPMSPDGNYSTLVWDLLDYLIHSYLTPGERISLHFNARVTGIGLGVNHAKVTALRGGTGSNLTLECWDSARVNVSISDNPPTVSDPQPENNATMVYPHGVELSVRVDDADGDRLNISFYAGNGSLIGEKHNVAHGSRTSITWGDLEYNTTYRWYVIVSDGLVDTRSPTWKFTTEPEGVNHAPDAPTNPYPSNGASNIPRSVDLRVSVSDIDGDTLTVRFYNADDHSLIGSDTVPSGGTASVTWSGLEADHVYRWYAVASDGEFEATSDTWWFRTEEPDISLDVSKIKGGFGIRATIVNNGADPADDVTWSITVKSARHIFARLNKTISGSIDTLDSGGSEVTDRLLAFGFGRVEVTVHTECAYDSIDVTRNGFIYGPFIFIRNR
;
A
#
# COMPACT_ATOMS: atom_id res chain seq x y z
N ALA A 1 -104.88 -3.64 -47.08
CA ALA A 1 -106.14 -3.58 -47.84
C ALA A 1 -105.82 -2.93 -49.18
N ASP A 2 -106.28 -3.53 -50.28
CA ASP A 2 -106.10 -3.14 -51.68
C ASP A 2 -104.67 -2.77 -52.12
N PHE A 3 -104.01 -3.75 -52.73
CA PHE A 3 -102.66 -3.73 -53.27
C PHE A 3 -102.73 -3.24 -54.72
N ASP A 4 -102.24 -2.03 -55.00
CA ASP A 4 -101.97 -1.57 -56.36
C ASP A 4 -100.47 -1.81 -56.63
N PRO A 5 -100.10 -2.79 -57.48
CA PRO A 5 -98.70 -3.19 -57.65
C PRO A 5 -97.83 -2.19 -58.44
N ASP A 6 -98.35 -1.02 -58.85
CA ASP A 6 -97.63 -0.05 -59.69
C ASP A 6 -97.46 1.36 -59.06
N ALA A 7 -97.61 1.54 -57.75
CA ALA A 7 -97.41 2.83 -57.07
C ALA A 7 -96.09 2.91 -56.28
N CYS A 8 -95.17 3.82 -56.66
CA CYS A 8 -93.90 4.09 -55.96
C CYS A 8 -94.13 4.89 -54.66
N ASP A 9 -93.89 4.32 -53.48
CA ASP A 9 -93.94 5.03 -52.19
C ASP A 9 -93.00 4.40 -51.13
N ASN A 10 -92.68 5.14 -50.07
CA ASN A 10 -91.81 4.64 -48.98
C ASN A 10 -92.54 3.61 -48.10
N TYR A 11 -91.98 2.40 -47.99
CA TYR A 11 -92.54 1.35 -47.13
C TYR A 11 -91.72 1.19 -45.85
N THR A 12 -92.35 1.49 -44.72
CA THR A 12 -91.78 1.24 -43.39
C THR A 12 -92.21 -0.13 -42.90
N ASN A 13 -91.26 -1.02 -42.60
CA ASN A 13 -91.54 -2.28 -41.92
C ASN A 13 -91.09 -2.13 -40.45
N VAL A 14 -92.07 -2.02 -39.54
CA VAL A 14 -91.82 -1.91 -38.10
C VAL A 14 -91.97 -3.30 -37.49
N VAL A 15 -90.89 -3.83 -36.94
CA VAL A 15 -90.90 -5.11 -36.22
C VAL A 15 -90.87 -4.82 -34.73
N ASN A 16 -91.97 -5.13 -34.04
CA ASN A 16 -92.05 -5.01 -32.59
C ASN A 16 -91.76 -6.36 -31.93
N VAL A 17 -90.70 -6.43 -31.14
CA VAL A 17 -90.43 -7.60 -30.29
C VAL A 17 -90.83 -7.24 -28.85
N THR A 18 -91.65 -8.09 -28.24
CA THR A 18 -92.04 -7.94 -26.83
C THR A 18 -91.54 -9.14 -26.03
N GLY A 19 -90.73 -8.86 -25.02
CA GLY A 19 -90.21 -9.84 -24.07
C GLY A 19 -90.67 -9.53 -22.65
N TYR A 20 -91.19 -10.55 -21.93
CA TYR A 20 -91.53 -10.42 -20.51
C TYR A 20 -90.33 -10.81 -19.66
N SER A 21 -89.73 -9.85 -18.95
CA SER A 21 -88.63 -10.13 -18.02
C SER A 21 -89.19 -10.50 -16.64
N SER A 22 -88.92 -11.74 -16.21
CA SER A 22 -89.32 -12.23 -14.88
C SER A 22 -88.52 -11.60 -13.72
N CYS A 23 -87.47 -10.82 -14.01
CA CYS A 23 -86.64 -10.16 -13.00
C CYS A 23 -86.99 -8.66 -12.80
N ALA A 24 -87.81 -8.05 -13.67
CA ALA A 24 -88.15 -6.61 -13.61
C ALA A 24 -89.66 -6.29 -13.55
N CYS A 25 -90.54 -7.31 -13.48
CA CYS A 25 -92.00 -7.15 -13.40
C CYS A 25 -92.59 -6.15 -14.43
N GLY A 26 -92.27 -6.32 -15.71
CA GLY A 26 -92.81 -5.50 -16.81
C GLY A 26 -92.48 -6.07 -18.20
N TYR A 27 -93.28 -5.68 -19.19
CA TYR A 27 -92.98 -5.92 -20.61
C TYR A 27 -91.86 -4.96 -21.04
N VAL A 28 -90.79 -5.49 -21.63
CA VAL A 28 -89.76 -4.68 -22.27
C VAL A 28 -90.13 -4.60 -23.76
N TYR A 29 -90.14 -3.39 -24.29
CA TYR A 29 -90.43 -3.09 -25.69
C TYR A 29 -89.15 -2.67 -26.37
N ASP A 30 -88.84 -3.30 -27.49
CA ASP A 30 -87.80 -2.84 -28.42
C ASP A 30 -88.47 -2.65 -29.79
N GLU A 31 -88.27 -1.46 -30.37
CA GLU A 31 -88.77 -1.09 -31.69
C GLU A 31 -87.57 -0.79 -32.58
N ASP A 32 -87.37 -1.60 -33.61
CA ASP A 32 -86.35 -1.33 -34.61
C ASP A 32 -87.02 -1.08 -35.97
N THR A 33 -86.55 -0.04 -36.65
CA THR A 33 -87.18 0.47 -37.88
C THR A 33 -86.21 0.30 -39.04
N ALA A 34 -86.49 -0.66 -39.91
CA ALA A 34 -85.76 -0.82 -41.17
C ALA A 34 -86.40 0.05 -42.26
N TRP A 35 -85.62 0.94 -42.86
CA TRP A 35 -86.02 1.71 -44.03
C TRP A 35 -85.73 0.89 -45.29
N VAL A 36 -86.75 0.64 -46.11
CA VAL A 36 -86.55 0.17 -47.48
C VAL A 36 -86.91 1.33 -48.40
N ASP A 37 -85.88 2.02 -48.89
CA ASP A 37 -86.04 2.98 -50.00
C ASP A 37 -86.13 2.16 -51.29
N VAL A 38 -87.34 2.05 -51.85
CA VAL A 38 -87.53 1.45 -53.18
C VAL A 38 -87.47 2.60 -54.18
N GLN A 39 -86.26 2.96 -54.60
CA GLN A 39 -86.05 3.88 -55.71
C GLN A 39 -86.61 3.26 -57.00
N CYS A 40 -87.59 3.93 -57.61
CA CYS A 40 -88.07 3.58 -58.95
C CYS A 40 -86.97 3.90 -59.99
N PRO A 41 -86.74 3.03 -61.00
CA PRO A 41 -85.53 3.04 -61.81
C PRO A 41 -85.38 4.34 -62.60
N CYS A 42 -84.34 5.10 -62.27
CA CYS A 42 -83.70 5.97 -63.25
C CYS A 42 -83.16 5.07 -64.38
N PRO A 43 -83.20 5.47 -65.67
CA PRO A 43 -82.85 4.55 -66.76
C PRO A 43 -81.37 4.10 -66.83
N HIS A 44 -80.52 4.51 -65.89
CA HIS A 44 -79.10 4.16 -65.81
C HIS A 44 -78.65 4.24 -64.34
N ASP A 45 -78.76 3.15 -63.59
CA ASP A 45 -78.22 3.07 -62.22
C ASP A 45 -76.97 2.19 -62.20
N ILE A 46 -75.97 2.60 -61.40
CA ILE A 46 -74.69 1.91 -61.23
C ILE A 46 -74.30 1.88 -59.75
N SER A 47 -74.10 0.67 -59.21
CA SER A 47 -73.74 0.47 -57.80
C SER A 47 -72.58 -0.50 -57.63
N VAL A 48 -71.92 -0.47 -56.47
CA VAL A 48 -70.83 -1.38 -56.09
C VAL A 48 -71.05 -1.92 -54.69
N GLU A 49 -70.94 -3.25 -54.52
CA GLU A 49 -70.82 -3.89 -53.22
C GLU A 49 -69.43 -4.51 -53.04
N LYS A 50 -68.78 -4.21 -51.92
CA LYS A 50 -67.42 -4.65 -51.58
C LYS A 50 -67.44 -5.61 -50.39
N TYR A 51 -66.70 -6.69 -50.53
CA TYR A 51 -66.47 -7.69 -49.50
C TYR A 51 -65.03 -8.19 -49.50
N VAL A 52 -64.65 -8.86 -48.41
CA VAL A 52 -63.30 -9.41 -48.19
C VAL A 52 -63.37 -10.82 -47.60
N LYS A 53 -62.35 -11.63 -47.86
CA LYS A 53 -62.11 -12.92 -47.20
C LYS A 53 -60.61 -13.15 -46.97
N TRP A 54 -60.29 -13.97 -45.97
CA TRP A 54 -58.91 -14.25 -45.53
C TRP A 54 -58.25 -15.43 -46.26
N ASP A 55 -59.01 -16.36 -46.85
CA ASP A 55 -58.47 -17.58 -47.47
C ASP A 55 -59.15 -17.95 -48.81
N CYS A 56 -58.73 -19.05 -49.44
CA CYS A 56 -59.30 -19.49 -50.72
C CYS A 56 -60.73 -20.06 -50.62
N CYS A 57 -61.18 -20.50 -49.43
CA CYS A 57 -62.40 -21.29 -49.26
C CYS A 57 -63.47 -20.70 -48.31
N GLY A 58 -63.20 -19.57 -47.65
CA GLY A 58 -64.11 -18.89 -46.73
C GLY A 58 -65.16 -18.00 -47.43
N PRO A 59 -66.28 -17.70 -46.75
CA PRO A 59 -67.30 -16.79 -47.27
C PRO A 59 -66.77 -15.34 -47.31
N TYR A 60 -67.28 -14.56 -48.26
CA TYR A 60 -67.04 -13.11 -48.29
C TYR A 60 -67.83 -12.42 -47.18
N SER A 61 -67.19 -11.49 -46.48
CA SER A 61 -67.76 -10.71 -45.37
C SER A 61 -67.43 -9.22 -45.52
N LYS A 62 -68.15 -8.37 -44.79
CA LYS A 62 -67.85 -6.93 -44.68
C LYS A 62 -66.64 -6.66 -43.78
N MET A 63 -66.34 -7.58 -42.87
CA MET A 63 -65.23 -7.51 -41.95
C MET A 63 -64.66 -8.90 -41.74
N ILE A 64 -63.33 -9.02 -41.73
CA ILE A 64 -62.59 -10.23 -41.36
C ILE A 64 -61.48 -9.90 -40.37
N SER A 65 -60.97 -10.90 -39.68
CA SER A 65 -59.71 -10.79 -38.94
C SER A 65 -58.57 -11.44 -39.73
N ALA A 66 -57.38 -10.83 -39.72
CA ALA A 66 -56.16 -11.34 -40.37
C ALA A 66 -54.92 -11.05 -39.51
N SER A 67 -53.76 -11.64 -39.85
CA SER A 67 -52.46 -11.34 -39.24
C SER A 67 -51.55 -10.61 -40.22
N VAL A 68 -50.56 -9.86 -39.70
CA VAL A 68 -49.50 -9.28 -40.53
C VAL A 68 -48.74 -10.39 -41.25
N GLY A 69 -48.57 -10.27 -42.56
CA GLY A 69 -47.97 -11.28 -43.43
C GLY A 69 -48.97 -12.17 -44.16
N ASP A 70 -50.26 -12.13 -43.82
CA ASP A 70 -51.31 -12.80 -44.59
C ASP A 70 -51.62 -12.06 -45.90
N TYR A 71 -52.28 -12.72 -46.85
CA TYR A 71 -52.96 -12.04 -47.95
C TYR A 71 -54.48 -12.19 -47.82
N VAL A 72 -55.21 -11.12 -48.16
CA VAL A 72 -56.67 -11.10 -48.18
C VAL A 72 -57.17 -11.00 -49.62
N THR A 73 -58.35 -11.53 -49.91
CA THR A 73 -59.00 -11.42 -51.22
C THR A 73 -60.21 -10.52 -51.12
N PHE A 74 -60.20 -9.41 -51.85
CA PHE A 74 -61.36 -8.54 -52.01
C PHE A 74 -62.20 -8.98 -53.21
N ARG A 75 -63.51 -8.78 -53.10
CA ARG A 75 -64.46 -8.93 -54.19
C ARG A 75 -65.38 -7.73 -54.27
N LEU A 76 -65.53 -7.21 -55.48
CA LEU A 76 -66.44 -6.13 -55.84
C LEU A 76 -67.54 -6.69 -56.74
N TYR A 77 -68.80 -6.44 -56.39
CA TYR A 77 -69.97 -6.71 -57.22
C TYR A 77 -70.46 -5.38 -57.76
N VAL A 78 -70.29 -5.15 -59.06
CA VAL A 78 -70.72 -3.92 -59.74
C VAL A 78 -71.97 -4.22 -60.56
N ASN A 79 -73.06 -3.55 -60.23
CA ASN A 79 -74.36 -3.78 -60.87
C ASN A 79 -74.72 -2.59 -61.74
N THR A 80 -75.15 -2.86 -62.98
CA THR A 80 -75.62 -1.82 -63.91
C THR A 80 -77.02 -2.17 -64.44
N SER A 81 -77.93 -1.19 -64.47
CA SER A 81 -79.31 -1.39 -64.94
C SER A 81 -79.61 -0.76 -66.32
N GLY A 82 -78.60 -0.22 -66.99
CA GLY A 82 -78.71 0.41 -68.32
C GLY A 82 -77.42 0.34 -69.14
N ASP A 83 -77.41 1.02 -70.28
CA ASP A 83 -76.26 1.03 -71.20
C ASP A 83 -75.26 2.13 -70.83
N PHE A 84 -74.03 1.75 -70.50
CA PHE A 84 -72.93 2.65 -70.17
C PHE A 84 -71.83 2.55 -71.23
N SER A 85 -71.48 3.69 -71.83
CA SER A 85 -70.34 3.74 -72.78
C SER A 85 -69.01 3.38 -72.12
N LEU A 86 -68.90 3.65 -70.81
CA LEU A 86 -67.76 3.30 -69.97
C LEU A 86 -68.24 3.14 -68.52
N VAL A 87 -67.76 2.09 -67.84
CA VAL A 87 -67.84 1.92 -66.40
C VAL A 87 -66.43 1.97 -65.84
N LYS A 88 -66.17 2.83 -64.84
CA LYS A 88 -64.91 2.87 -64.10
C LYS A 88 -65.12 2.39 -62.68
N VAL A 89 -64.25 1.51 -62.21
CA VAL A 89 -64.18 1.08 -60.81
C VAL A 89 -62.83 1.48 -60.26
N ARG A 90 -62.81 2.15 -59.12
CA ARG A 90 -61.59 2.55 -58.40
C ARG A 90 -61.60 1.99 -57.01
N ASP A 91 -60.53 1.32 -56.62
CA ASP A 91 -60.31 0.82 -55.27
C ASP A 91 -59.06 1.46 -54.69
N ILE A 92 -59.13 2.01 -53.48
CA ILE A 92 -57.98 2.65 -52.82
C ILE A 92 -57.62 1.83 -51.60
N LEU A 93 -56.52 1.09 -51.68
CA LEU A 93 -56.00 0.33 -50.55
C LEU A 93 -55.43 1.29 -49.48
N PRO A 94 -55.80 1.13 -48.20
CA PRO A 94 -55.21 1.89 -47.10
C PRO A 94 -53.73 1.53 -46.93
N ASN A 95 -52.99 2.38 -46.22
CA ASN A 95 -51.66 2.00 -45.73
C ASN A 95 -51.80 0.75 -44.86
N GLY A 96 -50.99 -0.27 -45.13
CA GLY A 96 -51.12 -1.59 -44.50
C GLY A 96 -51.66 -2.68 -45.43
N LEU A 97 -52.25 -2.33 -46.59
CA LEU A 97 -52.63 -3.30 -47.63
C LEU A 97 -51.90 -3.00 -48.95
N ASN A 98 -51.20 -4.01 -49.48
CA ASN A 98 -50.45 -3.89 -50.73
C ASN A 98 -51.03 -4.82 -51.80
N TYR A 99 -51.40 -4.28 -52.96
CA TYR A 99 -51.96 -5.08 -54.04
C TYR A 99 -50.96 -6.13 -54.56
N ILE A 100 -51.40 -7.39 -54.66
CA ILE A 100 -50.61 -8.46 -55.27
C ILE A 100 -50.82 -8.40 -56.79
N SER A 101 -49.82 -7.88 -57.51
CA SER A 101 -49.87 -7.75 -58.97
C SER A 101 -50.10 -9.09 -59.67
N GLY A 102 -51.01 -9.13 -60.65
CA GLY A 102 -51.38 -10.37 -61.34
C GLY A 102 -52.46 -11.20 -60.64
N SER A 103 -53.03 -10.71 -59.53
CA SER A 103 -54.06 -11.43 -58.76
C SER A 103 -55.50 -11.06 -59.15
N SER A 104 -55.70 -10.09 -60.03
CA SER A 104 -57.02 -9.58 -60.37
C SER A 104 -57.72 -10.47 -61.41
N THR A 105 -58.98 -10.81 -61.14
CA THR A 105 -59.84 -11.52 -62.08
C THR A 105 -61.17 -10.79 -62.24
N VAL A 106 -61.64 -10.65 -63.48
CA VAL A 106 -62.92 -10.01 -63.80
C VAL A 106 -63.85 -11.01 -64.48
N THR A 107 -65.09 -11.08 -64.01
CA THR A 107 -66.18 -11.87 -64.60
C THR A 107 -67.35 -10.94 -64.96
N GLY A 108 -68.05 -11.19 -66.08
CA GLY A 108 -69.17 -10.34 -66.53
C GLY A 108 -68.76 -9.17 -67.43
N ALA A 109 -67.47 -8.95 -67.65
CA ALA A 109 -66.95 -8.03 -68.67
C ALA A 109 -65.61 -8.53 -69.20
N ILE A 110 -65.21 -8.06 -70.39
CA ILE A 110 -63.84 -8.27 -70.89
C ILE A 110 -62.93 -7.30 -70.13
N GLY A 111 -62.18 -7.84 -69.17
CA GLY A 111 -61.24 -7.09 -68.33
C GLY A 111 -60.21 -8.00 -67.66
N GLY A 112 -59.20 -7.40 -67.03
CA GLY A 112 -58.10 -8.13 -66.39
C GLY A 112 -57.49 -7.35 -65.22
N GLU A 113 -56.17 -7.13 -65.26
CA GLU A 113 -55.45 -6.36 -64.25
C GLU A 113 -55.87 -4.87 -64.23
N PRO A 114 -55.92 -4.23 -63.05
CA PRO A 114 -56.16 -2.79 -62.94
C PRO A 114 -54.96 -1.99 -63.47
N THR A 115 -55.21 -0.72 -63.79
CA THR A 115 -54.16 0.29 -63.83
C THR A 115 -53.83 0.67 -62.38
N ILE A 116 -52.54 0.62 -62.01
CA ILE A 116 -52.08 0.85 -60.64
C ILE A 116 -51.35 2.18 -60.57
N SER A 117 -51.76 3.06 -59.65
CA SER A 117 -51.06 4.31 -59.33
C SER A 117 -50.95 4.46 -57.81
N GLY A 118 -49.79 4.12 -57.24
CA GLY A 118 -49.64 3.97 -55.79
C GLY A 118 -50.51 2.83 -55.27
N ASN A 119 -51.29 3.08 -54.22
CA ASN A 119 -52.26 2.13 -53.66
C ASN A 119 -53.66 2.21 -54.30
N THR A 120 -53.80 2.93 -55.41
CA THR A 120 -55.08 3.03 -56.13
C THR A 120 -55.11 2.08 -57.32
N LEU A 121 -56.13 1.23 -57.37
CA LEU A 121 -56.43 0.27 -58.43
C LEU A 121 -57.61 0.78 -59.25
N GLU A 122 -57.45 0.89 -60.58
CA GLU A 122 -58.53 1.33 -61.47
C GLU A 122 -58.80 0.33 -62.60
N TRP A 123 -60.08 -0.02 -62.78
CA TRP A 123 -60.57 -0.80 -63.92
C TRP A 123 -61.50 0.04 -64.78
N GLU A 124 -61.43 -0.17 -66.09
CA GLU A 124 -62.28 0.48 -67.08
C GLU A 124 -62.95 -0.56 -67.98
N PHE A 125 -64.28 -0.50 -68.08
CA PHE A 125 -65.09 -1.43 -68.86
C PHE A 125 -65.95 -0.68 -69.88
N PRO A 126 -65.60 -0.70 -71.17
CA PRO A 126 -66.36 -0.01 -72.20
C PRO A 126 -67.60 -0.79 -72.66
N ASN A 127 -68.66 -0.07 -73.02
CA ASN A 127 -69.91 -0.59 -73.61
C ASN A 127 -70.57 -1.71 -72.76
N ILE A 128 -70.89 -1.40 -71.51
CA ILE A 128 -71.62 -2.31 -70.61
C ILE A 128 -73.12 -2.13 -70.81
N HIS A 129 -73.84 -3.24 -70.98
CA HIS A 129 -75.28 -3.27 -71.29
C HIS A 129 -76.05 -4.07 -70.23
N GLY A 130 -76.47 -3.43 -69.15
CA GLY A 130 -77.30 -4.06 -68.11
C GLY A 130 -76.70 -5.34 -67.49
N ASP A 131 -75.39 -5.33 -67.20
CA ASP A 131 -74.64 -6.51 -66.75
C ASP A 131 -74.18 -6.38 -65.29
N HIS A 132 -73.72 -7.49 -64.72
CA HIS A 132 -73.10 -7.58 -63.39
C HIS A 132 -71.60 -7.91 -63.57
N ILE A 133 -70.73 -7.01 -63.12
CA ILE A 133 -69.28 -7.20 -63.18
C ILE A 133 -68.80 -7.62 -61.79
N ILE A 134 -68.07 -8.73 -61.72
CA ILE A 134 -67.43 -9.20 -60.49
C ILE A 134 -65.93 -9.02 -60.66
N ILE A 135 -65.31 -8.23 -59.79
CA ILE A 135 -63.86 -8.04 -59.72
C ILE A 135 -63.38 -8.72 -58.45
N GLU A 136 -62.37 -9.57 -58.55
CA GLU A 136 -61.67 -10.13 -57.40
C GLU A 136 -60.20 -9.81 -57.49
N PHE A 137 -59.58 -9.45 -56.37
CA PHE A 137 -58.17 -9.13 -56.33
C PHE A 137 -57.60 -9.40 -54.93
N LYS A 138 -56.29 -9.66 -54.83
CA LYS A 138 -55.64 -9.96 -53.55
C LYS A 138 -54.73 -8.83 -53.08
N ALA A 139 -54.59 -8.67 -51.77
CA ALA A 139 -53.65 -7.73 -51.16
C ALA A 139 -52.92 -8.38 -49.97
N ASP A 140 -51.61 -8.13 -49.84
CA ASP A 140 -50.81 -8.50 -48.68
C ASP A 140 -51.08 -7.55 -47.51
N VAL A 141 -51.23 -8.10 -46.30
CA VAL A 141 -51.38 -7.39 -45.04
C VAL A 141 -50.00 -7.09 -44.47
N THR A 142 -49.65 -5.81 -44.36
CA THR A 142 -48.29 -5.34 -44.02
C THR A 142 -48.20 -4.52 -42.74
N SER A 143 -49.33 -4.16 -42.13
CA SER A 143 -49.39 -3.52 -40.81
C SER A 143 -50.60 -4.02 -40.01
N CYS A 144 -50.53 -3.91 -38.69
CA CYS A 144 -51.66 -4.26 -37.81
C CYS A 144 -52.64 -3.08 -37.65
N GLY A 145 -53.79 -3.32 -37.03
CA GLY A 145 -54.88 -2.36 -36.83
C GLY A 145 -56.08 -2.59 -37.76
N LEU A 146 -57.10 -1.74 -37.62
CA LEU A 146 -58.32 -1.82 -38.43
C LEU A 146 -58.11 -1.12 -39.79
N LEU A 147 -57.97 -1.92 -40.85
CA LEU A 147 -57.71 -1.44 -42.21
C LEU A 147 -59.03 -1.33 -43.00
N GLU A 148 -59.46 -0.10 -43.27
CA GLU A 148 -60.64 0.20 -44.08
C GLU A 148 -60.27 0.33 -45.56
N ASN A 149 -60.83 -0.54 -46.41
CA ASN A 149 -60.63 -0.49 -47.85
C ASN A 149 -61.91 -0.04 -48.58
N VAL A 150 -61.79 0.91 -49.51
CA VAL A 150 -62.91 1.59 -50.15
C VAL A 150 -62.88 1.42 -51.67
N ALA A 151 -63.99 0.92 -52.23
CA ALA A 151 -64.24 0.88 -53.67
C ALA A 151 -65.24 1.95 -54.09
N LYS A 152 -65.09 2.49 -55.30
CA LYS A 152 -66.00 3.46 -55.93
C LYS A 152 -66.29 3.04 -57.36
N VAL A 153 -67.50 3.29 -57.84
CA VAL A 153 -67.90 3.03 -59.23
C VAL A 153 -68.53 4.26 -59.89
N GLY A 154 -68.27 4.41 -61.19
CA GLY A 154 -68.65 5.58 -61.99
C GLY A 154 -68.79 5.28 -63.48
N ASP A 155 -69.24 6.27 -64.26
CA ASP A 155 -69.42 6.19 -65.72
C ASP A 155 -68.23 6.78 -66.53
N GLY A 156 -67.13 7.06 -65.84
CA GLY A 156 -65.94 7.70 -66.41
C GLY A 156 -65.92 9.22 -66.32
N ASN A 157 -67.05 9.88 -66.06
CA ASN A 157 -67.12 11.33 -65.81
C ASN A 157 -67.42 11.64 -64.33
N SER A 158 -68.24 10.81 -63.68
CA SER A 158 -68.65 10.97 -62.28
C SER A 158 -68.60 9.64 -61.52
N TRP A 159 -68.49 9.71 -60.19
CA TRP A 159 -68.61 8.57 -59.27
C TRP A 159 -70.00 8.58 -58.64
N PHE A 160 -70.73 7.48 -58.72
CA PHE A 160 -72.13 7.41 -58.30
C PHE A 160 -72.33 6.62 -57.02
N ASP A 161 -71.47 5.63 -56.76
CA ASP A 161 -71.57 4.77 -55.58
C ASP A 161 -70.19 4.40 -55.02
N ASN A 162 -70.15 4.10 -53.72
CA ASN A 162 -68.97 3.61 -53.03
C ASN A 162 -69.33 2.66 -51.89
N ASP A 163 -68.44 1.73 -51.61
CA ASP A 163 -68.65 0.74 -50.56
C ASP A 163 -67.34 0.28 -49.92
N HIS A 164 -67.45 -0.20 -48.68
CA HIS A 164 -66.35 -0.41 -47.76
C HIS A 164 -66.25 -1.87 -47.33
N ALA A 165 -65.02 -2.33 -47.09
CA ALA A 165 -64.74 -3.59 -46.38
C ALA A 165 -63.54 -3.42 -45.44
N TYR A 166 -63.58 -4.11 -44.31
CA TYR A 166 -62.62 -3.94 -43.20
C TYR A 166 -61.79 -5.21 -42.99
N VAL A 167 -60.49 -5.02 -42.72
CA VAL A 167 -59.60 -6.08 -42.26
C VAL A 167 -59.11 -5.68 -40.87
N ASP A 168 -59.58 -6.39 -39.85
CA ASP A 168 -59.15 -6.21 -38.47
C ASP A 168 -57.88 -7.04 -38.23
N VAL A 169 -56.74 -6.38 -38.13
CA VAL A 169 -55.45 -7.05 -37.99
C VAL A 169 -54.99 -6.94 -36.55
N ASP A 170 -54.88 -8.08 -35.86
CA ASP A 170 -54.52 -8.11 -34.45
C ASP A 170 -53.14 -7.49 -34.24
N CYS A 171 -53.05 -6.49 -33.35
CA CYS A 171 -51.77 -5.90 -32.99
C CYS A 171 -51.18 -6.68 -31.81
N PRO A 172 -49.89 -7.04 -31.84
CA PRO A 172 -49.25 -7.62 -30.66
C PRO A 172 -49.41 -6.64 -29.48
N PRO A 173 -49.74 -7.13 -28.27
CA PRO A 173 -49.96 -6.28 -27.11
C PRO A 173 -48.70 -5.46 -26.80
N GLN A 174 -48.90 -4.18 -26.50
CA GLN A 174 -47.84 -3.30 -26.02
C GLN A 174 -47.53 -3.64 -24.56
N GLU A 175 -46.41 -4.29 -24.32
CA GLU A 175 -45.99 -4.73 -23.00
C GLU A 175 -44.54 -4.35 -22.75
N ILE A 176 -44.26 -3.94 -21.51
CA ILE A 176 -42.91 -3.67 -21.02
C ILE A 176 -42.74 -4.53 -19.76
N SER A 177 -41.61 -5.19 -19.65
CA SER A 177 -41.20 -5.83 -18.40
C SER A 177 -39.71 -5.65 -18.12
N VAL A 178 -39.35 -5.74 -16.84
CA VAL A 178 -37.96 -5.65 -16.39
C VAL A 178 -37.65 -6.75 -15.38
N GLU A 179 -36.51 -7.40 -15.56
CA GLU A 179 -35.91 -8.20 -14.50
C GLU A 179 -34.56 -7.63 -14.06
N LYS A 180 -34.39 -7.41 -12.77
CA LYS A 180 -33.16 -6.93 -12.15
C LYS A 180 -32.46 -8.05 -11.41
N TYR A 181 -31.17 -8.15 -11.64
CA TYR A 181 -30.28 -9.05 -10.94
C TYR A 181 -29.02 -8.31 -10.53
N VAL A 182 -28.34 -8.87 -9.54
CA VAL A 182 -27.06 -8.38 -9.03
C VAL A 182 -26.09 -9.56 -9.00
N LYS A 183 -24.82 -9.27 -9.22
CA LYS A 183 -23.74 -10.19 -8.88
C LYS A 183 -22.71 -9.46 -8.04
N TRP A 184 -22.14 -10.19 -7.10
CA TRP A 184 -20.91 -9.80 -6.43
C TRP A 184 -19.77 -10.22 -7.35
N ASP A 185 -18.86 -9.29 -7.65
CA ASP A 185 -17.72 -9.49 -8.56
C ASP A 185 -18.07 -9.74 -10.06
N CYS A 186 -17.06 -9.75 -10.93
CA CYS A 186 -17.15 -9.99 -12.37
C CYS A 186 -17.44 -11.46 -12.75
N CYS A 187 -17.13 -12.44 -11.88
CA CYS A 187 -17.16 -13.87 -12.22
C CYS A 187 -18.37 -14.65 -11.65
N GLY A 188 -19.18 -14.05 -10.76
CA GLY A 188 -20.37 -14.68 -10.18
C GLY A 188 -21.60 -14.71 -11.12
N PRO A 189 -22.51 -15.70 -10.98
CA PRO A 189 -23.79 -15.67 -11.67
C PRO A 189 -24.65 -14.52 -11.14
N TYR A 190 -25.41 -13.89 -12.03
CA TYR A 190 -26.44 -12.93 -11.64
C TYR A 190 -27.52 -13.62 -10.79
N SER A 191 -27.83 -13.06 -9.63
CA SER A 191 -28.84 -13.55 -8.69
C SER A 191 -29.76 -12.40 -8.23
N LYS A 192 -30.80 -12.74 -7.48
CA LYS A 192 -31.70 -11.74 -6.87
C LYS A 192 -31.13 -11.10 -5.61
N SER A 193 -30.14 -11.76 -4.99
CA SER A 193 -29.52 -11.34 -3.75
C SER A 193 -28.08 -11.83 -3.70
N VAL A 194 -27.17 -10.96 -3.26
CA VAL A 194 -25.75 -11.28 -3.03
C VAL A 194 -25.32 -10.80 -1.66
N SER A 195 -24.27 -11.42 -1.12
CA SER A 195 -23.56 -10.91 0.05
C SER A 195 -22.32 -10.14 -0.41
N ALA A 196 -22.06 -8.98 0.19
CA ALA A 196 -20.89 -8.14 -0.09
C ALA A 196 -20.34 -7.55 1.22
N SER A 197 -19.18 -6.91 1.16
CA SER A 197 -18.57 -6.16 2.26
C SER A 197 -18.49 -4.67 1.92
N VAL A 198 -18.39 -3.81 2.94
CA VAL A 198 -18.11 -2.38 2.72
C VAL A 198 -16.76 -2.23 2.00
N GLY A 199 -16.75 -1.47 0.91
CA GLY A 199 -15.61 -1.30 0.01
C GLY A 199 -15.65 -2.18 -1.25
N ASP A 200 -16.57 -3.14 -1.36
CA ASP A 200 -16.78 -3.92 -2.59
C ASP A 200 -17.50 -3.08 -3.65
N TYR A 201 -17.51 -3.54 -4.91
CA TYR A 201 -18.48 -3.08 -5.90
C TYR A 201 -19.38 -4.25 -6.32
N VAL A 202 -20.65 -3.95 -6.57
CA VAL A 202 -21.63 -4.89 -7.12
C VAL A 202 -21.97 -4.49 -8.54
N THR A 203 -22.23 -5.49 -9.40
CA THR A 203 -22.69 -5.24 -10.78
C THR A 203 -24.16 -5.58 -10.87
N PHE A 204 -24.99 -4.60 -11.24
CA PHE A 204 -26.39 -4.79 -11.55
C PHE A 204 -26.57 -5.06 -13.04
N ARG A 205 -27.51 -5.94 -13.36
CA ARG A 205 -27.96 -6.21 -14.73
C ARG A 205 -29.48 -6.15 -14.79
N LEU A 206 -29.97 -5.36 -15.73
CA LEU A 206 -31.38 -5.16 -16.04
C LEU A 206 -31.70 -5.85 -17.37
N TYR A 207 -32.68 -6.74 -17.40
CA TYR A 207 -33.23 -7.34 -18.61
C TYR A 207 -34.56 -6.67 -18.92
N VAL A 208 -34.56 -5.77 -19.89
CA VAL A 208 -35.75 -5.00 -20.30
C VAL A 208 -36.35 -5.61 -21.56
N ASN A 209 -37.57 -6.13 -21.46
CA ASN A 209 -38.32 -6.68 -22.59
C ASN A 209 -39.40 -5.68 -23.02
N ILE A 210 -39.45 -5.37 -24.31
CA ILE A 210 -40.40 -4.42 -24.88
C ILE A 210 -41.09 -5.08 -26.07
N SER A 211 -42.38 -5.34 -25.97
CA SER A 211 -43.22 -5.86 -27.07
C SER A 211 -44.10 -4.74 -27.62
N GLY A 212 -44.13 -4.59 -28.94
CA GLY A 212 -44.81 -3.48 -29.61
C GLY A 212 -43.87 -2.36 -30.03
N SER A 213 -44.40 -1.14 -30.22
CA SER A 213 -43.66 0.04 -30.70
C SER A 213 -43.93 1.25 -29.82
N PHE A 214 -42.88 1.95 -29.39
CA PHE A 214 -42.94 3.07 -28.46
C PHE A 214 -42.03 4.22 -28.89
N ASP A 215 -42.55 5.44 -28.91
CA ASP A 215 -41.74 6.65 -29.18
C ASP A 215 -40.65 6.85 -28.11
N LYS A 216 -40.96 6.49 -26.84
CA LYS A 216 -40.04 6.62 -25.71
C LYS A 216 -40.33 5.62 -24.59
N VAL A 217 -39.28 4.98 -24.09
CA VAL A 217 -39.25 4.16 -22.87
C VAL A 217 -38.18 4.71 -21.93
N THR A 218 -38.50 4.83 -20.64
CA THR A 218 -37.56 5.32 -19.61
C THR A 218 -37.29 4.21 -18.60
N VAL A 219 -36.02 3.94 -18.33
CA VAL A 219 -35.54 3.02 -17.29
C VAL A 219 -34.97 3.87 -16.16
N GLU A 220 -35.53 3.77 -14.96
CA GLU A 220 -35.13 4.52 -13.78
C GLU A 220 -34.70 3.56 -12.67
N ASP A 221 -33.45 3.63 -12.25
CA ASP A 221 -32.88 2.83 -11.16
C ASP A 221 -32.58 3.75 -9.96
N THR A 222 -32.94 3.35 -8.74
CA THR A 222 -32.76 4.15 -7.53
C THR A 222 -31.87 3.40 -6.54
N LEU A 223 -30.66 3.90 -6.34
CA LEU A 223 -29.68 3.34 -5.42
C LEU A 223 -30.08 3.62 -3.96
N PRO A 224 -30.11 2.61 -3.07
CA PRO A 224 -30.32 2.83 -1.64
C PRO A 224 -29.11 3.51 -1.00
N SER A 225 -29.32 4.15 0.17
CA SER A 225 -28.22 4.59 1.03
C SER A 225 -27.31 3.40 1.35
N GLY A 226 -26.03 3.52 1.03
CA GLY A 226 -25.05 2.42 1.12
C GLY A 226 -24.55 1.90 -0.23
N LEU A 227 -25.18 2.30 -1.34
CA LEU A 227 -24.66 2.08 -2.69
C LEU A 227 -24.43 3.42 -3.38
N ASP A 228 -23.25 3.63 -3.96
CA ASP A 228 -22.94 4.78 -4.82
C ASP A 228 -22.63 4.34 -6.25
N TYR A 229 -22.96 5.15 -7.25
CA TYR A 229 -22.69 4.79 -8.64
C TYR A 229 -21.19 4.93 -8.92
N ALA A 230 -20.53 3.82 -9.25
CA ALA A 230 -19.08 3.77 -9.44
C ALA A 230 -18.67 4.48 -10.75
N ASP A 231 -18.78 3.79 -11.89
CA ASP A 231 -18.70 4.39 -13.22
C ASP A 231 -19.26 3.45 -14.32
N HIS A 232 -19.44 4.03 -15.51
CA HIS A 232 -19.76 3.41 -16.82
C HIS A 232 -20.85 2.33 -16.84
N SER A 233 -21.98 2.62 -17.52
CA SER A 233 -22.95 1.58 -17.87
C SER A 233 -22.79 1.07 -19.30
N VAL A 234 -23.18 -0.19 -19.53
CA VAL A 234 -23.21 -0.81 -20.84
C VAL A 234 -24.65 -1.13 -21.21
N VAL A 235 -25.12 -0.59 -22.34
CA VAL A 235 -26.44 -0.89 -22.91
C VAL A 235 -26.25 -1.78 -24.13
N THR A 236 -26.87 -2.97 -24.12
CA THR A 236 -26.78 -3.97 -25.19
C THR A 236 -28.17 -4.27 -25.74
N ILE A 237 -28.39 -4.06 -27.04
CA ILE A 237 -29.62 -4.45 -27.74
C ILE A 237 -29.45 -5.89 -28.25
N VAL A 238 -30.16 -6.84 -27.65
CA VAL A 238 -30.05 -8.27 -27.98
C VAL A 238 -30.92 -8.62 -29.19
N SER A 239 -32.09 -8.01 -29.32
CA SER A 239 -33.01 -8.17 -30.45
C SER A 239 -33.92 -6.94 -30.58
N GLY A 240 -34.56 -6.78 -31.74
CA GLY A 240 -35.41 -5.62 -32.05
C GLY A 240 -34.60 -4.40 -32.52
N SER A 241 -35.20 -3.20 -32.40
CA SER A 241 -34.50 -1.94 -32.70
C SER A 241 -34.80 -0.86 -31.66
N VAL A 242 -33.79 -0.03 -31.41
CA VAL A 242 -33.84 1.22 -30.65
C VAL A 242 -33.01 2.21 -31.45
N ASP A 243 -33.61 3.31 -31.92
CA ASP A 243 -32.90 4.23 -32.83
C ASP A 243 -31.97 5.18 -32.09
N ASP A 244 -32.32 5.58 -30.85
CA ASP A 244 -31.54 6.52 -30.04
C ASP A 244 -31.64 6.18 -28.54
N TYR A 245 -30.48 6.13 -27.87
CA TYR A 245 -30.36 5.86 -26.44
C TYR A 245 -29.08 6.46 -25.84
N ASN A 246 -29.09 6.73 -24.54
CA ASN A 246 -27.89 7.10 -23.79
C ASN A 246 -27.15 5.86 -23.28
N SER A 247 -25.83 5.80 -23.50
CA SER A 247 -24.99 4.71 -23.03
C SER A 247 -24.75 4.74 -21.52
N ASP A 248 -24.63 5.95 -20.95
CA ASP A 248 -24.51 6.20 -19.51
C ASP A 248 -25.79 6.87 -18.97
N PRO A 249 -26.21 6.57 -17.72
CA PRO A 249 -27.41 7.15 -17.16
C PRO A 249 -27.27 8.65 -16.93
N SER A 250 -28.39 9.37 -17.04
CA SER A 250 -28.50 10.69 -16.41
C SER A 250 -28.66 10.50 -14.90
N ILE A 251 -27.77 11.11 -14.11
CA ILE A 251 -27.73 10.96 -12.64
C ILE A 251 -28.36 12.19 -11.98
N SER A 252 -29.32 11.97 -11.07
CA SER A 252 -29.93 13.02 -10.25
C SER A 252 -30.10 12.54 -8.82
N GLY A 253 -29.10 12.81 -7.97
CA GLY A 253 -29.05 12.25 -6.62
C GLY A 253 -28.72 10.75 -6.69
N ASP A 254 -29.56 9.94 -6.04
CA ASP A 254 -29.51 8.47 -6.01
C ASP A 254 -30.14 7.79 -7.23
N LYS A 255 -30.70 8.58 -8.16
CA LYS A 255 -31.48 8.08 -9.29
C LYS A 255 -30.70 8.08 -10.60
N LEU A 256 -30.57 6.91 -11.22
CA LEU A 256 -29.97 6.66 -12.54
C LEU A 256 -31.06 6.52 -13.59
N THR A 257 -30.96 7.24 -14.72
CA THR A 257 -32.00 7.23 -15.77
C THR A 257 -31.44 6.95 -17.16
N TRP A 258 -31.94 5.90 -17.82
CA TRP A 258 -31.75 5.64 -19.24
C TRP A 258 -33.02 5.92 -20.03
N THR A 259 -32.86 6.47 -21.24
CA THR A 259 -33.95 6.78 -22.18
C THR A 259 -33.70 6.02 -23.48
N LEU A 260 -34.72 5.29 -23.93
CA LEU A 260 -34.74 4.56 -25.20
C LEU A 260 -35.82 5.20 -26.09
N ASN A 261 -35.44 5.73 -27.25
CA ASN A 261 -36.35 6.40 -28.19
C ASN A 261 -36.60 5.52 -29.42
N GLU A 262 -37.80 5.60 -29.98
CA GLU A 262 -38.25 4.87 -31.19
C GLU A 262 -37.93 3.37 -31.10
N VAL A 263 -38.54 2.71 -30.11
CA VAL A 263 -38.27 1.32 -29.76
C VAL A 263 -39.27 0.39 -30.44
N HIS A 264 -38.78 -0.68 -31.09
CA HIS A 264 -39.62 -1.69 -31.74
C HIS A 264 -39.21 -3.12 -31.35
N ASN A 265 -40.10 -3.82 -30.63
CA ASN A 265 -39.94 -5.23 -30.22
C ASN A 265 -38.54 -5.57 -29.67
N ALA A 266 -38.05 -4.75 -28.73
CA ALA A 266 -36.66 -4.78 -28.28
C ALA A 266 -36.45 -5.62 -27.00
N HIS A 267 -35.31 -6.31 -26.95
CA HIS A 267 -34.75 -6.89 -25.72
C HIS A 267 -33.45 -6.16 -25.41
N VAL A 268 -33.41 -5.44 -24.30
CA VAL A 268 -32.30 -4.57 -23.92
C VAL A 268 -31.71 -5.05 -22.60
N ILE A 269 -30.39 -5.20 -22.56
CA ILE A 269 -29.63 -5.48 -21.33
C ILE A 269 -28.91 -4.20 -20.93
N ILE A 270 -29.09 -3.76 -19.70
CA ILE A 270 -28.34 -2.63 -19.10
C ILE A 270 -27.51 -3.17 -17.95
N GLU A 271 -26.20 -2.93 -17.98
CA GLU A 271 -25.28 -3.30 -16.90
C GLU A 271 -24.63 -2.06 -16.31
N PHE A 272 -24.55 -1.97 -14.99
CA PHE A 272 -23.86 -0.88 -14.31
C PHE A 272 -23.30 -1.34 -12.96
N LYS A 273 -22.27 -0.62 -12.47
CA LYS A 273 -21.63 -0.91 -11.19
C LYS A 273 -22.05 0.08 -10.11
N ALA A 274 -22.10 -0.40 -8.88
CA ALA A 274 -22.25 0.45 -7.70
C ALA A 274 -21.26 0.02 -6.61
N ASP A 275 -20.60 0.99 -5.98
CA ASP A 275 -19.71 0.80 -4.85
C ASP A 275 -20.54 0.66 -3.56
N VAL A 276 -20.17 -0.32 -2.72
CA VAL A 276 -20.75 -0.58 -1.42
C VAL A 276 -20.05 0.30 -0.39
N ILE A 277 -20.71 1.38 0.02
CA ILE A 277 -20.13 2.39 0.92
C ILE A 277 -20.64 2.29 2.37
N ASP A 278 -21.63 1.45 2.62
CA ASP A 278 -22.22 1.23 3.95
C ASP A 278 -22.71 -0.22 4.11
N CYS A 279 -22.84 -0.69 5.35
CA CYS A 279 -23.29 -2.04 5.65
C CYS A 279 -24.82 -2.13 5.84
N GLY A 280 -25.36 -3.34 5.86
CA GLY A 280 -26.80 -3.58 6.06
C GLY A 280 -27.50 -4.24 4.86
N TYR A 281 -28.82 -4.13 4.83
CA TYR A 281 -29.66 -4.77 3.82
C TYR A 281 -30.09 -3.76 2.75
N LEU A 282 -29.33 -3.71 1.66
CA LEU A 282 -29.46 -2.69 0.62
C LEU A 282 -30.34 -3.23 -0.51
N ILE A 283 -31.51 -2.62 -0.73
CA ILE A 283 -32.44 -3.02 -1.80
C ILE A 283 -32.35 -1.99 -2.92
N ASN A 284 -31.82 -2.41 -4.07
CA ASN A 284 -31.72 -1.56 -5.25
C ASN A 284 -32.91 -1.79 -6.18
N GLN A 285 -33.67 -0.74 -6.49
CA GLN A 285 -34.95 -0.83 -7.23
C GLN A 285 -34.85 -0.23 -8.63
N VAL A 286 -35.48 -0.86 -9.62
CA VAL A 286 -35.62 -0.34 -10.98
C VAL A 286 -37.09 -0.24 -11.36
N VAL A 287 -37.43 0.79 -12.13
CA VAL A 287 -38.74 1.00 -12.75
C VAL A 287 -38.54 1.30 -14.23
N VAL A 288 -39.23 0.56 -15.10
CA VAL A 288 -39.30 0.85 -16.54
C VAL A 288 -40.70 1.32 -16.89
N LYS A 289 -40.83 2.41 -17.64
CA LYS A 289 -42.14 3.02 -17.96
C LYS A 289 -42.18 3.67 -19.34
N SER A 290 -43.37 3.76 -19.91
CA SER A 290 -43.65 4.57 -21.11
C SER A 290 -44.94 5.38 -20.95
N ASP A 291 -44.88 6.66 -21.27
CA ASP A 291 -46.02 7.58 -21.19
C ASP A 291 -47.07 7.33 -22.27
N SER A 292 -46.68 6.71 -23.41
CA SER A 292 -47.57 6.48 -24.56
C SER A 292 -48.69 5.48 -24.26
N CYS A 293 -48.39 4.46 -23.46
CA CYS A 293 -49.33 3.40 -23.03
C CYS A 293 -49.76 3.55 -21.56
N GLY A 294 -49.01 4.30 -20.73
CA GLY A 294 -49.13 4.28 -19.27
C GLY A 294 -48.71 2.95 -18.63
N CYS A 295 -47.99 2.11 -19.39
CA CYS A 295 -47.48 0.82 -18.96
C CYS A 295 -46.13 0.98 -18.25
N PHE A 296 -45.96 0.26 -17.15
CA PHE A 296 -44.74 0.24 -16.35
C PHE A 296 -44.54 -1.13 -15.71
N ASP A 297 -43.30 -1.43 -15.35
CA ASP A 297 -42.92 -2.60 -14.58
C ASP A 297 -41.77 -2.23 -13.62
N GLU A 298 -41.66 -2.93 -12.50
CA GLU A 298 -40.65 -2.67 -11.49
C GLU A 298 -40.06 -3.97 -10.95
N ASP A 299 -38.78 -3.91 -10.58
CA ASP A 299 -38.10 -5.06 -9.97
C ASP A 299 -36.99 -4.58 -9.03
N ALA A 300 -36.48 -5.48 -8.20
CA ALA A 300 -35.44 -5.18 -7.23
C ALA A 300 -34.40 -6.30 -7.14
N ALA A 301 -33.20 -5.91 -6.71
CA ALA A 301 -32.14 -6.84 -6.30
C ALA A 301 -31.53 -6.38 -4.97
N GLU A 302 -31.06 -7.36 -4.20
CA GLU A 302 -30.64 -7.16 -2.80
C GLU A 302 -29.14 -7.35 -2.65
N VAL A 303 -28.51 -6.50 -1.84
CA VAL A 303 -27.11 -6.61 -1.42
C VAL A 303 -27.08 -6.68 0.09
N CYS A 304 -26.69 -7.84 0.62
CA CYS A 304 -26.58 -8.11 2.05
C CYS A 304 -25.13 -7.84 2.48
N VAL A 305 -24.92 -6.81 3.30
CA VAL A 305 -23.59 -6.43 3.78
C VAL A 305 -23.53 -6.66 5.28
N GLU A 306 -22.64 -7.56 5.73
CA GLU A 306 -22.48 -7.83 7.16
C GLU A 306 -21.80 -6.65 7.88
N CYS A 307 -22.43 -6.12 8.93
CA CYS A 307 -21.88 -5.05 9.74
C CYS A 307 -20.95 -5.60 10.83
N ALA A 308 -19.73 -5.05 10.93
CA ALA A 308 -18.76 -5.40 11.97
C ALA A 308 -18.54 -4.20 12.93
N PRO A 309 -19.12 -4.21 14.15
CA PRO A 309 -18.84 -3.17 15.15
C PRO A 309 -17.41 -3.33 15.68
N CYS A 310 -16.68 -2.22 15.81
CA CYS A 310 -15.30 -2.20 16.29
C CYS A 310 -15.10 -0.96 17.18
N LEU A 311 -14.45 -1.14 18.33
CA LEU A 311 -14.08 -0.08 19.26
C LEU A 311 -12.57 -0.19 19.45
N ASP A 312 -11.84 0.92 19.26
CA ASP A 312 -10.40 1.03 19.47
C ASP A 312 -10.12 2.16 20.46
N ILE A 313 -9.26 1.92 21.43
CA ILE A 313 -8.94 2.86 22.51
C ILE A 313 -7.43 2.95 22.63
N GLU A 314 -6.89 4.14 22.42
CA GLU A 314 -5.47 4.43 22.62
C GLU A 314 -5.27 5.38 23.81
N LYS A 315 -4.21 5.17 24.58
CA LYS A 315 -3.86 5.96 25.76
C LYS A 315 -2.45 6.49 25.68
N TYR A 316 -2.31 7.74 26.12
CA TYR A 316 -1.05 8.47 26.13
C TYR A 316 -0.84 9.19 27.47
N VAL A 317 0.42 9.44 27.81
CA VAL A 317 0.87 10.15 29.00
C VAL A 317 1.88 11.25 28.66
N SER A 318 1.93 12.32 29.45
CA SER A 318 2.84 13.46 29.26
C SER A 318 3.19 14.14 30.59
N LEU A 319 4.39 14.70 30.70
CA LEU A 319 4.81 15.56 31.83
C LEU A 319 4.64 17.06 31.56
N ASP A 320 4.51 17.47 30.29
CA ASP A 320 4.40 18.87 29.87
C ASP A 320 3.02 19.23 29.28
N GLY A 321 2.16 18.22 29.07
CA GLY A 321 0.82 18.38 28.50
C GLY A 321 0.79 18.60 26.98
N SER A 322 1.93 18.44 26.29
CA SER A 322 2.09 18.69 24.85
C SER A 322 2.81 17.57 24.10
N THR A 323 3.77 16.91 24.76
CA THR A 323 4.55 15.79 24.23
C THR A 323 3.97 14.50 24.78
N TRP A 324 3.30 13.73 23.92
CA TRP A 324 2.54 12.53 24.31
C TRP A 324 3.36 11.25 24.07
N ASN A 325 3.38 10.36 25.06
CA ASN A 325 4.04 9.06 25.04
C ASN A 325 2.99 7.95 25.23
N SER A 326 3.00 6.91 24.39
CA SER A 326 2.04 5.78 24.43
C SER A 326 2.47 4.64 25.36
N VAL A 327 3.57 4.78 26.08
CA VAL A 327 4.18 3.72 26.91
C VAL A 327 4.16 4.11 28.39
N GLY A 328 4.81 5.21 28.77
CA GLY A 328 4.90 5.60 30.17
C GLY A 328 5.85 6.77 30.47
N VAL A 329 5.89 7.20 31.73
CA VAL A 329 6.78 8.28 32.22
C VAL A 329 7.36 7.98 33.61
N ASP A 330 8.60 8.39 33.84
CA ASP A 330 9.16 8.54 35.17
C ASP A 330 8.74 9.90 35.76
N ALA A 331 8.37 9.92 37.04
CA ALA A 331 7.98 11.14 37.74
C ALA A 331 8.55 11.16 39.16
N VAL A 332 8.48 12.33 39.81
CA VAL A 332 8.74 12.47 41.25
C VAL A 332 7.51 13.00 41.97
N PRO A 333 7.35 12.74 43.28
CA PRO A 333 6.27 13.35 44.05
C PRO A 333 6.27 14.87 43.92
N GLY A 334 5.11 15.43 43.56
CA GLY A 334 4.91 16.86 43.27
C GLY A 334 4.78 17.20 41.78
N ASP A 335 5.12 16.29 40.87
CA ASP A 335 4.89 16.49 39.43
C ASP A 335 3.40 16.41 39.08
N THR A 336 3.02 17.07 37.99
CA THR A 336 1.71 16.89 37.33
C THR A 336 1.90 16.03 36.07
N VAL A 337 1.10 14.98 35.95
CA VAL A 337 1.08 14.04 34.82
C VAL A 337 -0.23 14.20 34.05
N PHE A 338 -0.14 14.39 32.73
CA PHE A 338 -1.29 14.53 31.84
C PHE A 338 -1.56 13.20 31.13
N PHE A 339 -2.85 12.89 30.92
CA PHE A 339 -3.31 11.73 30.18
C PHE A 339 -4.21 12.15 29.04
N LYS A 340 -4.10 11.44 27.92
CA LYS A 340 -4.97 11.56 26.75
C LYS A 340 -5.47 10.17 26.37
N ILE A 341 -6.75 10.06 26.11
CA ILE A 341 -7.43 8.85 25.64
C ILE A 341 -8.11 9.20 24.32
N LEU A 342 -7.85 8.42 23.29
CA LEU A 342 -8.56 8.46 22.02
C LEU A 342 -9.49 7.25 21.95
N VAL A 343 -10.76 7.46 21.63
CA VAL A 343 -11.79 6.42 21.54
C VAL A 343 -12.37 6.46 20.14
N GLU A 344 -12.10 5.46 19.32
CA GLU A 344 -12.51 5.40 17.92
C GLU A 344 -13.53 4.29 17.69
N ASN A 345 -14.59 4.60 16.93
CA ASN A 345 -15.42 3.58 16.31
C ASN A 345 -14.78 3.14 14.99
N CYS A 346 -13.86 2.18 15.08
CA CYS A 346 -13.15 1.60 13.93
C CYS A 346 -14.01 0.68 13.06
N GLY A 347 -15.31 0.59 13.34
CA GLY A 347 -16.24 -0.34 12.69
C GLY A 347 -17.20 0.37 11.76
N ASP A 348 -17.93 -0.44 11.00
CA ASP A 348 -18.82 0.05 9.93
C ASP A 348 -20.27 0.25 10.42
N THR A 349 -20.48 0.28 11.74
CA THR A 349 -21.79 0.53 12.36
C THR A 349 -21.62 1.45 13.54
N ASP A 350 -22.63 2.28 13.80
CA ASP A 350 -22.64 3.17 14.95
C ASP A 350 -22.54 2.38 16.26
N LEU A 351 -21.68 2.84 17.17
CA LEU A 351 -21.61 2.31 18.52
C LEU A 351 -22.56 3.07 19.43
N GLU A 352 -23.51 2.34 19.99
CA GLU A 352 -24.44 2.87 20.98
C GLU A 352 -23.93 2.61 22.40
N GLY A 353 -24.12 3.59 23.28
CA GLY A 353 -23.94 3.47 24.73
C GLY A 353 -22.53 3.07 25.17
N VAL A 354 -21.49 3.60 24.53
CA VAL A 354 -20.09 3.34 24.84
C VAL A 354 -19.75 3.86 26.24
N ARG A 355 -19.22 2.97 27.08
CA ARG A 355 -18.71 3.30 28.42
C ARG A 355 -17.21 3.16 28.45
N ILE A 356 -16.52 4.21 28.88
CA ILE A 356 -15.07 4.25 29.05
C ILE A 356 -14.78 4.32 30.54
N ASN A 357 -13.96 3.40 31.02
CA ASN A 357 -13.54 3.27 32.40
C ASN A 357 -12.03 3.38 32.47
N ASP A 358 -11.54 4.34 33.23
CA ASP A 358 -10.12 4.62 33.41
C ASP A 358 -9.77 4.45 34.89
N SER A 359 -8.79 3.60 35.18
CA SER A 359 -8.28 3.36 36.52
C SER A 359 -6.78 3.62 36.58
N PHE A 360 -6.38 4.49 37.50
CA PHE A 360 -4.99 4.89 37.69
C PHE A 360 -4.45 4.50 39.07
N PRO A 361 -3.12 4.52 39.27
CA PRO A 361 -2.51 4.10 40.53
C PRO A 361 -2.87 5.00 41.72
N GLY A 362 -2.89 4.41 42.91
CA GLY A 362 -3.25 5.09 44.16
C GLY A 362 -2.35 6.27 44.58
N PHE A 363 -1.17 6.38 43.98
CA PHE A 363 -0.23 7.48 44.20
C PHE A 363 -0.49 8.70 43.31
N LEU A 364 -1.46 8.62 42.38
CA LEU A 364 -1.91 9.74 41.55
C LEU A 364 -3.22 10.30 42.08
N VAL A 365 -3.33 11.64 42.07
CA VAL A 365 -4.51 12.38 42.53
C VAL A 365 -5.08 13.17 41.36
N TYR A 366 -6.32 12.90 40.99
CA TYR A 366 -6.97 13.58 39.86
C TYR A 366 -7.28 15.06 40.14
N ASN A 367 -6.93 15.92 39.18
CA ASN A 367 -7.01 17.38 39.30
C ASN A 367 -8.39 17.98 38.97
N ASN A 368 -9.38 17.14 38.64
CA ASN A 368 -10.76 17.56 38.32
C ASN A 368 -10.84 18.48 37.09
N ASP A 369 -10.02 18.22 36.08
CA ASP A 369 -9.78 19.10 34.93
C ASP A 369 -10.02 18.44 33.57
N ALA A 370 -10.68 17.28 33.52
CA ALA A 370 -10.96 16.59 32.27
C ALA A 370 -11.76 17.48 31.28
N ASN A 371 -11.36 17.49 30.00
CA ASN A 371 -12.03 18.23 28.93
C ASN A 371 -13.49 17.76 28.70
N VAL A 372 -13.72 16.45 28.85
CA VAL A 372 -15.04 15.81 28.87
C VAL A 372 -15.40 15.52 30.32
N THR A 373 -16.53 16.05 30.78
CA THR A 373 -16.96 15.90 32.19
C THR A 373 -17.18 14.43 32.53
N PRO A 374 -16.46 13.86 33.53
CA PRO A 374 -16.66 12.48 33.94
C PRO A 374 -18.05 12.25 34.56
N SER A 375 -18.51 11.01 34.49
CA SER A 375 -19.72 10.50 35.12
C SER A 375 -19.73 10.74 36.64
N PRO A 376 -20.89 10.95 37.29
CA PRO A 376 -21.02 11.06 38.74
C PRO A 376 -20.55 9.82 39.53
N TYR A 377 -20.37 8.68 38.86
CA TYR A 377 -19.83 7.45 39.44
C TYR A 377 -18.28 7.46 39.53
N SER A 378 -17.62 8.46 38.97
CA SER A 378 -16.18 8.68 39.07
C SER A 378 -15.78 9.05 40.51
N GLY A 379 -14.65 8.53 40.99
CA GLY A 379 -14.17 8.84 42.33
C GLY A 379 -12.89 8.12 42.72
N GLY A 380 -12.05 8.79 43.53
CA GLY A 380 -10.76 8.25 43.95
C GLY A 380 -9.81 8.09 42.77
N HIS A 381 -9.49 6.84 42.41
CA HIS A 381 -8.56 6.50 41.34
C HIS A 381 -9.25 5.84 40.13
N TYR A 382 -10.48 6.28 39.88
CA TYR A 382 -11.36 5.73 38.86
C TYR A 382 -12.19 6.84 38.22
N LEU A 383 -12.18 6.92 36.89
CA LEU A 383 -12.99 7.81 36.07
C LEU A 383 -13.85 7.00 35.10
N GLU A 384 -15.08 7.45 34.88
CA GLU A 384 -15.98 6.85 33.90
C GLU A 384 -16.53 7.94 32.96
N TRP A 385 -16.63 7.65 31.66
CA TRP A 385 -17.35 8.46 30.68
C TRP A 385 -18.40 7.62 29.94
N PHE A 386 -19.46 8.27 29.49
CA PHE A 386 -20.54 7.65 28.73
C PHE A 386 -20.81 8.45 27.47
N PHE A 387 -20.62 7.81 26.32
CA PHE A 387 -20.95 8.33 25.01
C PHE A 387 -22.22 7.63 24.53
N PRO A 388 -23.36 8.34 24.43
CA PRO A 388 -24.63 7.73 24.02
C PRO A 388 -24.55 7.10 22.63
N HIS A 389 -23.77 7.70 21.73
CA HIS A 389 -23.69 7.33 20.33
C HIS A 389 -22.34 7.82 19.77
N ILE A 390 -21.58 6.95 19.13
CA ILE A 390 -20.38 7.28 18.35
C ILE A 390 -20.60 6.74 16.92
N PRO A 391 -20.79 7.62 15.92
CA PRO A 391 -21.00 7.17 14.54
C PRO A 391 -19.84 6.33 14.00
N ALA A 392 -20.10 5.48 12.99
CA ALA A 392 -19.06 4.73 12.29
C ALA A 392 -17.94 5.65 11.76
N GLY A 393 -16.69 5.31 12.06
CA GLY A 393 -15.49 6.07 11.64
C GLY A 393 -15.22 7.37 12.41
N GLU A 394 -16.02 7.72 13.42
CA GLU A 394 -15.80 8.90 14.27
C GLU A 394 -15.01 8.54 15.55
N SER A 395 -14.41 9.56 16.16
CA SER A 395 -13.59 9.41 17.36
C SER A 395 -13.89 10.48 18.42
N GLU A 396 -13.70 10.14 19.68
CA GLU A 396 -13.83 11.02 20.85
C GLU A 396 -12.48 11.14 21.58
N GLU A 397 -12.13 12.35 22.03
CA GLU A 397 -10.86 12.62 22.73
C GLU A 397 -11.09 13.09 24.16
N ILE A 398 -10.46 12.41 25.12
CA ILE A 398 -10.49 12.76 26.54
C ILE A 398 -9.07 13.14 27.00
N ILE A 399 -8.92 14.30 27.62
CA ILE A 399 -7.67 14.78 28.21
C ILE A 399 -7.91 15.21 29.65
N TYR A 400 -7.04 14.78 30.58
CA TYR A 400 -7.10 15.16 31.99
C TYR A 400 -5.70 15.12 32.65
N SER A 401 -5.55 15.68 33.86
CA SER A 401 -4.28 15.61 34.61
C SER A 401 -4.42 15.06 36.03
N THR A 402 -3.31 14.55 36.55
CA THR A 402 -3.16 14.09 37.94
C THR A 402 -1.88 14.64 38.57
N ASP A 403 -1.90 14.85 39.88
CA ASP A 403 -0.69 15.14 40.66
C ASP A 403 -0.10 13.87 41.27
N VAL A 404 1.23 13.76 41.26
CA VAL A 404 1.97 12.65 41.86
C VAL A 404 2.08 12.89 43.37
N ALA A 405 1.17 12.30 44.15
CA ALA A 405 1.08 12.49 45.60
C ALA A 405 2.00 11.55 46.41
N GLY A 406 2.61 10.56 45.78
CA GLY A 406 3.51 9.62 46.43
C GLY A 406 4.35 8.84 45.44
N ILE A 407 5.29 8.06 45.96
CA ILE A 407 6.09 7.19 45.11
C ILE A 407 5.37 5.87 44.84
N GLY A 408 5.69 5.22 43.73
CA GLY A 408 5.11 3.95 43.33
C GLY A 408 5.27 3.72 41.84
N PHE A 409 5.19 2.45 41.45
CA PHE A 409 5.07 2.05 40.06
C PHE A 409 3.65 1.55 39.84
N GLY A 410 3.01 1.97 38.75
CA GLY A 410 1.68 1.48 38.41
C GLY A 410 1.26 1.88 37.01
N TYR A 411 0.23 1.19 36.52
CA TYR A 411 -0.37 1.47 35.23
C TYR A 411 -1.60 2.34 35.40
N ASN A 412 -1.72 3.31 34.52
CA ASN A 412 -2.97 3.95 34.25
C ASN A 412 -3.66 3.22 33.08
N THR A 413 -4.72 2.48 33.37
CA THR A 413 -5.39 1.57 32.43
C THR A 413 -6.75 2.12 32.06
N VAL A 414 -7.01 2.28 30.77
CA VAL A 414 -8.33 2.56 30.22
C VAL A 414 -8.92 1.28 29.63
N SER A 415 -10.23 1.10 29.77
CA SER A 415 -10.99 0.05 29.13
C SER A 415 -12.35 0.59 28.73
N GLY A 416 -12.91 0.11 27.63
CA GLY A 416 -14.24 0.53 27.21
C GLY A 416 -14.99 -0.54 26.47
N CYS A 417 -16.32 -0.45 26.51
CA CYS A 417 -17.21 -1.35 25.79
C CYS A 417 -18.44 -0.60 25.28
N ALA A 418 -18.94 -1.00 24.11
CA ALA A 418 -20.25 -0.60 23.63
C ALA A 418 -21.40 -1.30 24.38
N CYS A 419 -22.65 -0.86 24.13
CA CYS A 419 -23.85 -1.44 24.72
C CYS A 419 -23.92 -2.96 24.47
N GLY A 420 -24.25 -3.73 25.52
CA GLY A 420 -24.25 -5.19 25.46
C GLY A 420 -22.91 -5.85 25.80
N GLY A 421 -21.84 -5.07 26.01
CA GLY A 421 -20.53 -5.55 26.46
C GLY A 421 -19.62 -6.07 25.35
N SER A 422 -19.86 -5.66 24.10
CA SER A 422 -19.00 -5.91 22.94
C SER A 422 -19.41 -4.94 21.81
N PRO A 423 -18.48 -4.44 20.96
CA PRO A 423 -17.02 -4.59 21.06
C PRO A 423 -16.46 -3.90 22.30
N CYS A 424 -15.31 -4.38 22.76
CA CYS A 424 -14.57 -3.84 23.90
C CYS A 424 -13.10 -3.71 23.55
N ASP A 425 -12.45 -2.73 24.15
CA ASP A 425 -11.00 -2.56 24.03
C ASP A 425 -10.37 -2.01 25.32
N THR A 426 -9.05 -2.13 25.45
CA THR A 426 -8.30 -1.68 26.61
C THR A 426 -6.87 -1.30 26.26
N ASP A 427 -6.39 -0.23 26.89
CA ASP A 427 -5.01 0.22 26.74
C ASP A 427 -4.46 0.77 28.06
N SER A 428 -3.13 0.88 28.17
CA SER A 428 -2.49 1.31 29.42
C SER A 428 -1.13 1.95 29.21
N VAL A 429 -0.82 2.90 30.09
CA VAL A 429 0.49 3.55 30.18
C VAL A 429 1.06 3.42 31.59
N TRP A 430 2.37 3.20 31.75
CA TRP A 430 3.00 3.07 33.06
C TRP A 430 3.48 4.42 33.61
N ILE A 431 3.49 4.53 34.94
CA ILE A 431 4.04 5.66 35.68
C ILE A 431 4.96 5.10 36.75
N ASN A 432 6.20 5.57 36.78
CA ASN A 432 7.18 5.22 37.80
C ASN A 432 7.55 6.45 38.62
N ALA A 433 6.88 6.62 39.75
CA ALA A 433 7.24 7.63 40.74
C ALA A 433 8.31 7.08 41.69
N SER A 434 9.51 7.65 41.73
CA SER A 434 10.65 7.17 42.55
C SER A 434 11.14 8.21 43.58
N GLY A 435 11.99 7.81 44.55
CA GLY A 435 12.45 8.70 45.64
C GLY A 435 13.78 8.35 46.35
N GLY A 436 14.27 9.27 47.20
CA GLY A 436 15.48 9.17 48.05
C GLY A 436 15.57 10.24 49.17
N LEU A 437 16.73 10.36 49.83
CA LEU A 437 17.04 11.49 50.74
C LEU A 437 17.50 12.70 49.92
N VAL A 438 17.02 13.89 50.30
CA VAL A 438 17.41 15.16 49.70
C VAL A 438 17.80 16.12 50.83
N VAL A 439 18.98 16.74 50.77
CA VAL A 439 19.43 17.77 51.73
C VAL A 439 19.59 19.12 51.06
N GLN A 440 19.12 20.17 51.73
CA GLN A 440 19.33 21.55 51.35
C GLN A 440 19.90 22.34 52.52
N LYS A 441 20.98 23.08 52.29
CA LYS A 441 21.59 23.99 53.27
C LYS A 441 21.47 25.43 52.81
N ARG A 442 20.92 26.28 53.66
CA ARG A 442 20.69 27.71 53.39
C ARG A 442 21.00 28.54 54.63
N ILE A 443 21.05 29.85 54.44
CA ILE A 443 21.39 30.84 55.47
C ILE A 443 20.25 31.84 55.57
N TYR A 444 19.82 32.22 56.77
CA TYR A 444 18.88 33.34 56.94
C TYR A 444 19.58 34.67 56.67
N ASN A 445 19.06 35.46 55.73
CA ASN A 445 19.46 36.86 55.54
C ASN A 445 18.79 37.77 56.61
N ALA A 446 19.05 39.08 56.54
CA ALA A 446 18.52 40.05 57.51
C ALA A 446 16.99 40.23 57.39
N GLU A 447 16.43 39.94 56.22
CA GLU A 447 15.00 39.99 55.89
C GLU A 447 14.23 38.72 56.31
N GLY A 448 14.95 37.64 56.64
CA GLY A 448 14.39 36.35 57.05
C GLY A 448 14.28 35.32 55.92
N ASP A 449 14.78 35.60 54.72
CA ASP A 449 14.77 34.67 53.59
C ASP A 449 15.96 33.70 53.66
N LEU A 450 15.77 32.51 53.10
CA LEU A 450 16.80 31.48 52.97
C LEU A 450 17.63 31.71 51.69
N VAL A 451 18.90 32.06 51.86
CA VAL A 451 19.86 32.31 50.76
C VAL A 451 21.02 31.32 50.78
N LYS A 452 21.63 31.09 49.62
CA LYS A 452 22.82 30.22 49.50
C LYS A 452 24.11 30.91 49.98
N ASN A 453 24.15 32.23 49.84
CA ASN A 453 25.33 33.07 50.10
C ASN A 453 24.94 34.26 50.99
N LEU A 454 25.70 34.53 52.04
CA LEU A 454 25.48 35.67 52.94
C LEU A 454 26.78 36.43 53.24
N SER A 455 26.77 37.76 53.11
CA SER A 455 27.86 38.61 53.61
C SER A 455 27.60 38.98 55.07
N ALA A 456 28.58 38.75 55.95
CA ALA A 456 28.49 39.01 57.39
C ALA A 456 29.83 39.54 57.93
N ASN A 457 29.83 40.48 58.88
CA ASN A 457 31.05 41.02 59.48
C ASN A 457 31.62 40.07 60.55
N VAL A 458 32.91 40.23 60.88
CA VAL A 458 33.49 39.52 62.03
C VAL A 458 32.80 39.97 63.32
N GLY A 459 32.35 38.99 64.09
CA GLY A 459 31.52 39.14 65.27
C GLY A 459 30.03 38.94 65.01
N ASP A 460 29.59 38.93 63.75
CA ASP A 460 28.19 38.68 63.42
C ASP A 460 27.84 37.21 63.68
N THR A 461 26.59 37.01 64.12
CA THR A 461 25.99 35.68 64.25
C THR A 461 25.20 35.37 62.99
N VAL A 462 25.49 34.24 62.35
CA VAL A 462 24.82 33.75 61.14
C VAL A 462 24.03 32.50 61.50
N ARG A 463 22.78 32.41 61.04
CA ARG A 463 21.93 31.23 61.25
C ARG A 463 21.84 30.40 59.98
N PHE A 464 22.21 29.13 60.08
CA PHE A 464 22.02 28.14 59.03
C PHE A 464 20.69 27.39 59.21
N ASN A 465 20.13 26.94 58.10
CA ASN A 465 19.02 25.99 58.01
C ASN A 465 19.46 24.82 57.12
N ILE A 466 19.33 23.60 57.63
CA ILE A 466 19.47 22.36 56.88
C ILE A 466 18.08 21.73 56.83
N THR A 467 17.57 21.50 55.63
CA THR A 467 16.34 20.73 55.39
C THR A 467 16.72 19.37 54.83
N VAL A 468 16.33 18.30 55.50
CA VAL A 468 16.47 16.92 55.02
C VAL A 468 15.08 16.39 54.69
N SER A 469 14.82 16.14 53.42
CA SER A 469 13.57 15.56 52.91
C SER A 469 13.78 14.10 52.56
N TYR A 470 12.74 13.29 52.69
CA TYR A 470 12.76 11.92 52.19
C TYR A 470 11.52 11.65 51.34
N TYR A 471 11.76 11.12 50.15
CA TYR A 471 10.73 10.66 49.23
C TYR A 471 10.95 9.15 49.05
N GLY A 472 9.97 8.30 49.33
CA GLY A 472 10.20 6.86 49.31
C GLY A 472 9.06 6.01 49.86
N SER A 473 8.96 4.76 49.41
CA SER A 473 7.86 3.81 49.68
C SER A 473 7.99 3.18 51.06
N TYR A 474 9.20 3.22 51.61
CA TYR A 474 9.50 2.81 52.98
C TYR A 474 9.67 4.04 53.86
N TYR A 475 10.36 3.89 54.98
CA TYR A 475 10.83 5.03 55.76
C TYR A 475 12.36 5.02 55.78
N ALA A 476 12.96 6.20 55.70
CA ALA A 476 14.37 6.39 56.00
C ALA A 476 14.58 6.39 57.51
N PHE A 477 15.55 5.64 58.01
CA PHE A 477 15.95 5.58 59.41
C PHE A 477 17.49 5.61 59.52
N ASP A 478 18.01 5.63 60.74
CA ASP A 478 19.45 5.76 60.99
C ASP A 478 20.05 7.04 60.35
N ILE A 479 19.23 8.09 60.28
CA ILE A 479 19.62 9.36 59.66
C ILE A 479 20.71 10.02 60.51
N SER A 480 21.82 10.36 59.88
CA SER A 480 22.93 11.08 60.50
C SER A 480 23.28 12.28 59.65
N VAL A 481 23.34 13.45 60.29
CA VAL A 481 23.75 14.70 59.66
C VAL A 481 25.10 15.12 60.23
N LYS A 482 26.05 15.39 59.34
CA LYS A 482 27.41 15.84 59.65
C LYS A 482 27.65 17.18 58.98
N ASP A 483 27.86 18.22 59.78
CA ASP A 483 28.13 19.57 59.30
C ASP A 483 29.54 20.00 59.69
N ILE A 484 30.35 20.43 58.73
CA ILE A 484 31.76 20.73 58.95
C ILE A 484 31.94 22.25 58.89
N LEU A 485 32.11 22.88 60.06
CA LEU A 485 32.35 24.32 60.12
C LEU A 485 33.76 24.65 59.61
N PRO A 486 33.92 25.48 58.57
CA PRO A 486 35.21 25.93 58.10
C PRO A 486 35.88 26.83 59.14
N ASN A 487 37.21 26.95 59.07
CA ASN A 487 37.94 27.89 59.90
C ASN A 487 37.52 29.33 59.58
N GLY A 488 36.86 30.00 60.52
CA GLY A 488 36.14 31.24 60.25
C GLY A 488 34.77 31.27 60.91
N LEU A 489 34.13 30.10 61.03
CA LEU A 489 32.86 29.93 61.71
C LEU A 489 33.10 29.16 63.01
N ILE A 490 32.60 29.70 64.11
CA ILE A 490 32.57 29.00 65.40
C ILE A 490 31.10 28.73 65.70
N TYR A 491 30.78 27.48 66.04
CA TYR A 491 29.48 27.16 66.58
C TYR A 491 29.14 28.08 67.75
N ALA A 492 28.02 28.80 67.65
CA ALA A 492 27.59 29.72 68.69
C ALA A 492 26.64 28.99 69.64
N ASP A 493 25.41 28.74 69.19
CA ASP A 493 24.30 28.23 70.02
C ASP A 493 23.02 28.02 69.16
N HIS A 494 21.90 27.77 69.84
CA HIS A 494 20.54 27.69 69.28
C HIS A 494 20.38 26.60 68.20
N ALA A 495 21.03 25.44 68.39
CA ALA A 495 20.74 24.30 67.53
C ALA A 495 19.36 23.70 67.86
N THR A 496 18.51 23.59 66.86
CA THR A 496 17.23 22.88 66.92
C THR A 496 17.27 21.71 65.94
N PRO A 497 16.65 20.55 66.25
CA PRO A 497 15.80 20.27 67.42
C PRO A 497 16.58 19.98 68.73
N PHE A 498 17.88 19.71 68.66
CA PHE A 498 18.75 19.55 69.84
C PHE A 498 20.21 19.94 69.52
N GLU A 499 21.00 20.17 70.57
CA GLU A 499 22.42 20.53 70.47
C GLU A 499 23.27 19.41 69.83
N PRO A 500 24.16 19.73 68.86
CA PRO A 500 24.99 18.72 68.21
C PRO A 500 26.05 18.13 69.14
N ASN A 501 26.50 16.93 68.83
CA ASN A 501 27.77 16.44 69.35
C ASN A 501 28.91 17.13 68.56
N ILE A 502 29.74 17.91 69.25
CA ILE A 502 30.79 18.71 68.61
C ILE A 502 32.14 18.02 68.80
N VAL A 503 32.79 17.65 67.70
CA VAL A 503 34.16 17.11 67.69
C VAL A 503 35.02 18.03 66.84
N GLY A 504 35.87 18.83 67.48
CA GLY A 504 36.65 19.85 66.79
C GLY A 504 35.74 20.91 66.17
N ASN A 505 35.77 21.04 64.84
CA ASN A 505 34.93 21.95 64.05
C ASN A 505 33.74 21.25 63.38
N THR A 506 33.49 19.97 63.69
CA THR A 506 32.39 19.21 63.09
C THR A 506 31.23 19.07 64.07
N LEU A 507 30.02 19.36 63.58
CA LEU A 507 28.76 19.20 64.28
C LEU A 507 28.10 17.92 63.79
N TYR A 508 27.74 17.04 64.73
CA TYR A 508 27.04 15.81 64.43
C TYR A 508 25.65 15.83 65.07
N TRP A 509 24.63 15.61 64.24
CA TRP A 509 23.30 15.26 64.70
C TRP A 509 23.00 13.82 64.31
N ASN A 510 22.62 13.03 65.32
CA ASN A 510 22.22 11.65 65.13
C ASN A 510 20.70 11.55 65.36
N PHE A 511 20.00 11.12 64.32
CA PHE A 511 18.56 10.94 64.29
C PHE A 511 18.19 9.46 64.17
N SER A 512 18.97 8.55 64.77
CA SER A 512 18.71 7.09 64.74
C SER A 512 17.34 6.70 65.31
N ASN A 513 16.70 7.57 66.11
CA ASN A 513 15.34 7.37 66.63
C ASN A 513 14.26 8.08 65.80
N VAL A 514 14.63 8.76 64.72
CA VAL A 514 13.71 9.43 63.80
C VAL A 514 13.60 8.58 62.54
N SER A 515 12.39 8.46 62.05
CA SER A 515 12.10 7.83 60.77
C SER A 515 11.38 8.86 59.91
N LEU A 516 11.88 9.11 58.71
CA LEU A 516 11.20 9.95 57.73
C LEU A 516 10.38 9.05 56.81
N THR A 517 9.08 9.26 56.80
CA THR A 517 8.15 8.68 55.81
C THR A 517 8.17 9.53 54.55
N ASN A 518 7.53 9.06 53.47
CA ASN A 518 7.40 9.84 52.24
C ASN A 518 6.95 11.29 52.51
N ASP A 519 7.62 12.24 51.86
CA ASP A 519 7.42 13.69 51.97
C ASP A 519 7.64 14.27 53.39
N ALA A 520 8.25 13.50 54.29
CA ALA A 520 8.60 14.01 55.62
C ALA A 520 9.90 14.82 55.55
N HIS A 521 9.89 15.96 56.23
CA HIS A 521 11.03 16.85 56.36
C HIS A 521 11.58 16.87 57.79
N LEU A 522 12.89 16.91 57.90
CA LEU A 522 13.65 17.17 59.12
C LEU A 522 14.40 18.49 58.95
N TYR A 523 14.17 19.42 59.88
CA TYR A 523 14.83 20.72 59.88
C TYR A 523 15.88 20.80 60.98
N ILE A 524 17.06 21.32 60.65
CA ILE A 524 18.10 21.65 61.62
C ILE A 524 18.46 23.11 61.43
N GLU A 525 18.28 23.92 62.47
CA GLU A 525 18.79 25.28 62.48
C GLU A 525 19.89 25.39 63.52
N PHE A 526 20.92 26.19 63.26
CA PHE A 526 21.94 26.49 64.25
C PHE A 526 22.62 27.82 63.96
N ASN A 527 23.12 28.47 65.01
CA ASN A 527 23.87 29.71 64.87
C ASN A 527 25.37 29.46 64.90
N VAL A 528 26.10 30.25 64.13
CA VAL A 528 27.56 30.35 64.19
C VAL A 528 27.99 31.80 64.31
N THR A 529 29.12 32.07 64.95
CA THR A 529 29.75 33.39 64.96
C THR A 529 30.86 33.42 63.92
N VAL A 530 30.88 34.49 63.12
CA VAL A 530 31.97 34.79 62.18
C VAL A 530 33.18 35.29 62.98
N ASN A 531 34.23 34.49 63.09
CA ASN A 531 35.41 34.80 63.90
C ASN A 531 36.55 35.45 63.10
N ARG A 532 36.45 35.48 61.77
CA ARG A 532 37.51 35.97 60.87
C ARG A 532 36.95 36.41 59.52
N ASN A 533 37.62 37.38 58.89
CA ASN A 533 37.42 37.72 57.48
C ASN A 533 37.87 36.55 56.59
N GLY A 534 37.00 36.11 55.69
CA GLY A 534 37.27 35.01 54.76
C GLY A 534 35.99 34.58 54.06
N ILE A 535 36.10 33.80 52.99
CA ILE A 535 34.99 32.97 52.53
C ILE A 535 34.99 31.71 53.41
N MET A 536 33.81 31.38 53.92
CA MET A 536 33.57 30.23 54.77
C MET A 536 32.49 29.39 54.09
N VAL A 537 32.91 28.35 53.38
CA VAL A 537 32.01 27.34 52.80
C VAL A 537 31.69 26.35 53.90
N ASN A 538 30.42 26.27 54.27
CA ASN A 538 29.96 25.37 55.31
C ASN A 538 29.28 24.16 54.65
N ASP A 539 29.87 22.98 54.77
CA ASP A 539 29.39 21.75 54.12
C ASP A 539 28.51 20.92 55.07
N VAL A 540 27.46 20.30 54.54
CA VAL A 540 26.64 19.30 55.23
C VAL A 540 26.61 18.00 54.44
N TYR A 541 26.68 16.89 55.15
CA TYR A 541 26.55 15.54 54.63
C TYR A 541 25.46 14.83 55.41
N VAL A 542 24.56 14.15 54.71
CA VAL A 542 23.46 13.38 55.28
C VAL A 542 23.58 11.96 54.80
N THR A 543 23.48 11.02 55.73
CA THR A 543 23.40 9.59 55.43
C THR A 543 22.21 8.98 56.14
N GLY A 544 21.63 7.92 55.59
CA GLY A 544 20.58 7.15 56.22
C GLY A 544 20.45 5.77 55.60
N LYS A 545 19.48 5.00 56.06
CA LYS A 545 19.13 3.70 55.51
C LYS A 545 17.64 3.64 55.26
N GLU A 546 17.27 2.93 54.22
CA GLU A 546 15.91 2.55 53.93
C GLU A 546 15.68 1.10 54.38
N CYS A 547 14.46 0.75 54.83
CA CYS A 547 14.16 -0.63 55.27
C CYS A 547 14.27 -1.68 54.17
N SER A 548 14.29 -1.26 52.92
CA SER A 548 14.64 -2.07 51.74
C SER A 548 16.08 -2.62 51.80
N GLY A 549 16.94 -2.04 52.66
CA GLY A 549 18.38 -2.30 52.72
C GLY A 549 19.21 -1.30 51.90
N LYS A 550 18.58 -0.36 51.19
CA LYS A 550 19.23 0.72 50.44
C LYS A 550 19.91 1.71 51.40
N ASN A 551 21.19 2.01 51.15
CA ASN A 551 21.84 3.15 51.80
C ASN A 551 21.43 4.43 51.09
N LEU A 552 21.17 5.48 51.86
CA LEU A 552 20.75 6.79 51.37
C LEU A 552 21.83 7.79 51.76
N GLU A 553 22.21 8.68 50.84
CA GLU A 553 23.17 9.75 51.12
C GLU A 553 22.88 10.97 50.26
N ASP A 554 23.16 12.15 50.81
CA ASP A 554 23.13 13.41 50.08
C ASP A 554 24.02 14.47 50.78
N SER A 555 24.42 15.52 50.07
CA SER A 555 25.25 16.60 50.64
C SER A 555 24.90 17.95 50.02
N ASP A 556 25.05 19.02 50.80
CA ASP A 556 24.89 20.38 50.31
C ASP A 556 25.86 21.35 51.01
N SER A 557 26.02 22.57 50.50
CA SER A 557 26.87 23.60 51.08
C SER A 557 26.18 24.96 51.14
N ALA A 558 26.69 25.88 51.96
CA ALA A 558 26.28 27.28 51.94
C ALA A 558 27.44 28.19 52.38
N VAL A 559 27.48 29.42 51.85
CA VAL A 559 28.67 30.27 51.93
C VAL A 559 28.43 31.52 52.77
N VAL A 560 29.31 31.76 53.75
CA VAL A 560 29.39 33.02 54.49
C VAL A 560 30.62 33.80 54.06
N VAL A 561 30.47 35.08 53.76
CA VAL A 561 31.55 35.99 53.37
C VAL A 561 31.81 36.97 54.52
N GLY A 562 32.88 36.71 55.28
CA GLY A 562 33.36 37.53 56.39
C GLY A 562 33.89 38.89 55.92
N GLY A 563 33.24 39.98 56.32
CA GLY A 563 33.50 41.35 55.86
C GLY A 563 34.95 41.80 56.06
N GLY A 564 35.70 41.95 54.96
CA GLY A 564 37.05 42.52 54.94
C GLY A 564 38.14 41.69 54.26
N VAL A 565 37.80 40.64 53.50
CA VAL A 565 38.82 39.88 52.76
C VAL A 565 39.27 40.58 51.49
N THR A 566 40.58 40.75 51.40
CA THR A 566 41.32 40.99 50.17
C THR A 566 41.72 39.61 49.63
N GLY A 567 41.06 39.12 48.57
CA GLY A 567 41.37 37.83 47.91
C GLY A 567 40.37 36.72 48.27
N SER A 568 39.59 36.26 47.30
CA SER A 568 38.53 35.24 47.41
C SER A 568 38.38 34.48 46.10
N ILE A 569 37.99 33.20 46.16
CA ILE A 569 37.54 32.41 45.00
C ILE A 569 36.11 31.93 45.25
N LEU A 570 35.26 32.02 44.23
CA LEU A 570 33.98 31.34 44.14
C LEU A 570 34.12 30.27 43.07
N CYS A 571 33.69 29.04 43.33
CA CYS A 571 33.54 28.03 42.29
C CYS A 571 32.09 27.58 42.19
N GLU A 572 31.65 27.37 40.95
CA GLU A 572 30.33 26.87 40.60
C GLU A 572 30.51 25.65 39.71
N LYS A 573 29.85 24.55 40.03
CA LYS A 573 29.81 23.35 39.21
C LYS A 573 28.43 23.17 38.61
N SER A 574 28.41 22.85 37.33
CA SER A 574 27.17 22.68 36.58
C SER A 574 27.36 21.63 35.50
N VAL A 575 26.25 21.11 35.02
CA VAL A 575 26.18 20.15 33.92
C VAL A 575 25.33 20.76 32.79
N TRP A 576 25.71 20.50 31.55
CA TRP A 576 25.03 21.06 30.38
C TRP A 576 23.77 20.25 30.06
N ASN A 577 22.61 20.90 29.99
CA ASN A 577 21.35 20.25 29.60
C ASN A 577 21.01 20.38 28.11
N GLY A 578 21.96 20.87 27.29
CA GLY A 578 21.72 21.19 25.87
C GLY A 578 21.53 22.67 25.59
N SER A 579 21.05 23.46 26.56
CA SER A 579 20.73 24.88 26.39
C SER A 579 21.35 25.80 27.45
N ALA A 580 21.54 25.29 28.67
CA ALA A 580 22.07 26.03 29.80
C ALA A 580 22.89 25.12 30.72
N TRP A 581 23.73 25.76 31.52
CA TRP A 581 24.44 25.13 32.64
C TRP A 581 23.50 25.07 33.84
N VAL A 582 23.17 23.86 34.29
CA VAL A 582 22.22 23.58 35.38
C VAL A 582 22.87 22.72 36.46
N GLU A 583 22.21 22.62 37.62
CA GLU A 583 22.71 21.79 38.73
C GLU A 583 22.42 20.29 38.54
N GLU A 584 21.45 19.94 37.68
CA GLU A 584 21.01 18.56 37.47
C GLU A 584 20.50 18.30 36.04
N ILE A 585 20.78 17.11 35.51
CA ILE A 585 20.18 16.59 34.27
C ILE A 585 19.72 15.13 34.43
N GLN A 586 18.75 14.75 33.59
CA GLN A 586 18.42 13.36 33.29
C GLN A 586 19.17 12.94 32.02
N THR A 587 19.71 11.72 31.99
CA THR A 587 20.47 11.18 30.85
C THR A 587 20.40 9.65 30.90
N THR A 588 20.90 8.96 29.88
CA THR A 588 20.80 7.50 29.81
C THR A 588 22.18 6.85 29.68
N VAL A 589 22.25 5.53 29.89
CA VAL A 589 23.52 4.81 29.78
C VAL A 589 24.07 4.91 28.36
N GLY A 590 25.33 5.32 28.21
CA GLY A 590 25.99 5.50 26.92
C GLY A 590 26.12 6.95 26.47
N ASP A 591 25.32 7.86 27.01
CA ASP A 591 25.39 9.30 26.74
C ASP A 591 26.74 9.91 27.15
N THR A 592 27.02 11.08 26.60
CA THR A 592 28.15 11.92 27.00
C THR A 592 27.64 13.23 27.59
N VAL A 593 27.89 13.44 28.87
CA VAL A 593 27.52 14.65 29.62
C VAL A 593 28.69 15.60 29.70
N ASN A 594 28.43 16.91 29.69
CA ASN A 594 29.46 17.95 29.75
C ASN A 594 29.33 18.71 31.07
N PHE A 595 30.42 18.79 31.83
CA PHE A 595 30.51 19.51 33.09
C PHE A 595 31.29 20.81 32.93
N ASN A 596 30.91 21.84 33.68
CA ASN A 596 31.62 23.11 33.81
C ASN A 596 31.93 23.37 35.27
N VAL A 597 33.21 23.62 35.56
CA VAL A 597 33.69 24.15 36.84
C VAL A 597 34.15 25.59 36.60
N SER A 598 33.37 26.56 37.08
CA SER A 598 33.63 27.98 36.88
C SER A 598 34.22 28.62 38.13
N ILE A 599 35.37 29.27 38.01
CA ILE A 599 36.11 29.89 39.11
C ILE A 599 36.12 31.41 38.92
N LEU A 600 35.57 32.16 39.86
CA LEU A 600 35.57 33.63 39.90
C LEU A 600 36.45 34.14 41.04
N ASN A 601 37.42 35.01 40.75
CA ASN A 601 38.14 35.73 41.79
C ASN A 601 37.27 36.87 42.33
N THR A 602 36.53 36.63 43.41
CA THR A 602 35.70 37.66 44.07
C THR A 602 36.49 38.56 45.03
N GLY A 603 37.81 38.35 45.12
CA GLY A 603 38.70 39.10 45.98
C GLY A 603 39.17 40.43 45.41
N ARG A 604 39.98 41.17 46.19
CA ARG A 604 40.67 42.42 45.77
C ARG A 604 42.13 42.23 45.38
N THR A 605 42.65 41.01 45.38
CA THR A 605 44.04 40.69 45.00
C THR A 605 44.08 39.50 44.04
N ASN A 606 45.16 39.39 43.28
CA ASN A 606 45.38 38.29 42.35
C ASN A 606 45.52 36.94 43.08
N ILE A 607 44.99 35.88 42.47
CA ILE A 607 45.14 34.48 42.90
C ILE A 607 46.01 33.73 41.89
N TYR A 608 46.79 32.77 42.36
CA TYR A 608 47.83 32.03 41.65
C TYR A 608 47.62 30.53 41.93
N TRP A 609 48.30 29.65 41.19
CA TRP A 609 48.32 28.20 41.48
C TRP A 609 46.92 27.56 41.63
N ILE A 610 46.04 27.83 40.66
CA ILE A 610 44.66 27.32 40.67
C ILE A 610 44.68 25.83 40.31
N ASN A 611 44.33 24.97 41.25
CA ASN A 611 44.23 23.53 41.08
C ASN A 611 42.78 23.08 41.25
N ILE A 612 42.25 22.32 40.29
CA ILE A 612 40.90 21.76 40.31
C ILE A 612 41.01 20.26 40.53
N TRP A 613 40.27 19.72 41.49
CA TRP A 613 40.08 18.30 41.73
C TRP A 613 38.62 17.96 41.46
N ASP A 614 38.37 16.98 40.62
CA ASP A 614 37.04 16.56 40.24
C ASP A 614 36.86 15.06 40.54
N TYR A 615 35.77 14.70 41.19
CA TYR A 615 35.50 13.34 41.67
C TYR A 615 34.29 12.77 40.93
N LEU A 616 34.53 11.87 39.98
CA LEU A 616 33.49 11.21 39.21
C LEU A 616 32.86 10.05 40.00
N PRO A 617 31.53 9.96 40.10
CA PRO A 617 30.84 8.81 40.67
C PRO A 617 31.01 7.57 39.78
N SER A 618 30.76 6.38 40.32
CA SER A 618 31.05 5.10 39.62
C SER A 618 30.25 4.87 38.34
N ASN A 619 29.18 5.63 38.13
CA ASN A 619 28.34 5.59 36.93
C ASN A 619 28.76 6.61 35.84
N LEU A 620 29.86 7.34 36.03
CA LEU A 620 30.44 8.27 35.06
C LEU A 620 31.92 7.95 34.82
N GLU A 621 32.35 8.01 33.56
CA GLU A 621 33.74 7.80 33.14
C GLU A 621 34.26 9.00 32.35
N TYR A 622 35.42 9.52 32.68
CA TYR A 622 36.01 10.67 31.97
C TYR A 622 36.27 10.37 30.48
N VAL A 623 35.86 11.28 29.59
CA VAL A 623 36.20 11.17 28.16
C VAL A 623 37.57 11.78 27.92
N ASN A 624 38.57 10.94 27.65
CA ASN A 624 39.94 11.37 27.38
C ASN A 624 40.01 12.34 26.18
N GLY A 625 40.77 13.44 26.31
CA GLY A 625 40.85 14.46 25.26
C GLY A 625 39.76 15.53 25.32
N SER A 626 38.86 15.49 26.32
CA SER A 626 37.71 16.40 26.40
C SER A 626 37.91 17.62 27.27
N GLY A 627 39.02 17.71 28.03
CA GLY A 627 39.26 18.81 28.95
C GLY A 627 39.59 20.11 28.20
N VAL A 628 38.86 21.18 28.51
CA VAL A 628 39.06 22.50 27.89
C VAL A 628 38.97 23.60 28.94
N VAL A 629 40.02 24.38 29.07
CA VAL A 629 40.08 25.58 29.91
C VAL A 629 39.64 26.79 29.09
N ILE A 630 38.70 27.57 29.64
CA ILE A 630 38.13 28.75 29.03
C ILE A 630 38.49 29.98 29.87
N PHE A 631 39.18 30.94 29.23
CA PHE A 631 39.54 32.21 29.84
C PHE A 631 39.33 33.37 28.86
N GLY A 632 38.34 34.23 29.13
CA GLY A 632 37.92 35.27 28.18
C GLY A 632 37.43 34.64 26.86
N ASN A 633 38.07 34.99 25.74
CA ASN A 633 37.77 34.43 24.41
C ASN A 633 38.70 33.26 24.03
N LEU A 634 39.56 32.79 24.93
CA LEU A 634 40.47 31.69 24.68
C LEU A 634 39.87 30.37 25.16
N SER A 635 39.95 29.33 24.33
CA SER A 635 39.68 27.94 24.66
C SER A 635 40.97 27.13 24.47
N ILE A 636 41.43 26.48 25.53
CA ILE A 636 42.73 25.80 25.56
C ILE A 636 42.50 24.36 25.99
N PRO A 637 42.78 23.35 25.13
CA PRO A 637 42.72 21.96 25.54
C PRO A 637 43.71 21.67 26.66
N ASP A 638 43.27 20.99 27.71
CA ASP A 638 44.08 20.63 28.87
C ASP A 638 43.57 19.33 29.51
N GLU A 639 44.45 18.37 29.71
CA GLU A 639 44.09 17.04 30.20
C GLU A 639 44.37 16.89 31.70
N PRO A 640 43.47 16.24 32.46
CA PRO A 640 43.68 16.04 33.88
C PRO A 640 44.80 15.02 34.12
N MET A 641 45.52 15.23 35.21
CA MET A 641 46.23 14.15 35.88
C MET A 641 45.21 13.26 36.61
N SER A 642 45.38 11.94 36.56
CA SER A 642 44.63 10.96 37.36
C SER A 642 45.55 10.34 38.42
N PRO A 643 45.47 10.79 39.70
CA PRO A 643 46.32 10.27 40.78
C PRO A 643 46.03 8.80 41.12
N ASP A 644 44.82 8.35 40.84
CA ASP A 644 44.27 7.02 41.09
C ASP A 644 44.46 6.05 39.92
N GLY A 645 44.89 6.54 38.75
CA GLY A 645 45.12 5.75 37.54
C GLY A 645 43.87 5.27 36.80
N ASN A 646 42.69 5.43 37.40
CA ASN A 646 41.39 5.01 36.86
C ASN A 646 40.47 6.19 36.52
N TYR A 647 40.98 7.43 36.56
CA TYR A 647 40.24 8.64 36.22
C TYR A 647 38.93 8.86 37.01
N SER A 648 38.81 8.26 38.20
CA SER A 648 37.71 8.58 39.13
C SER A 648 37.99 9.87 39.91
N THR A 649 39.27 10.27 39.98
CA THR A 649 39.71 11.59 40.45
C THR A 649 40.51 12.28 39.35
N LEU A 650 40.03 13.43 38.90
CA LEU A 650 40.65 14.24 37.85
C LEU A 650 41.29 15.47 38.48
N VAL A 651 42.53 15.81 38.11
CA VAL A 651 43.24 16.95 38.67
C VAL A 651 43.82 17.83 37.56
N TRP A 652 43.40 19.09 37.51
CA TRP A 652 43.96 20.10 36.60
C TRP A 652 44.75 21.15 37.38
N ASP A 653 45.91 21.52 36.86
CA ASP A 653 46.74 22.61 37.37
C ASP A 653 46.79 23.74 36.33
N LEU A 654 46.07 24.83 36.60
CA LEU A 654 45.85 25.91 35.63
C LEU A 654 46.99 26.94 35.60
N LEU A 655 48.19 26.55 36.03
CA LEU A 655 49.35 27.43 36.26
C LEU A 655 49.87 28.17 35.03
N ASP A 656 49.74 27.56 33.84
CA ASP A 656 50.48 27.97 32.65
C ASP A 656 49.63 28.71 31.59
N TYR A 657 48.32 28.84 31.81
CA TYR A 657 47.37 29.32 30.80
C TYR A 657 47.04 30.82 30.87
N LEU A 658 47.39 31.47 31.99
CA LEU A 658 47.18 32.90 32.20
C LEU A 658 48.45 33.65 31.75
N ILE A 659 48.31 34.69 30.91
CA ILE A 659 49.43 35.51 30.39
C ILE A 659 50.34 36.04 31.52
N HIS A 660 49.80 36.13 32.74
CA HIS A 660 50.50 36.58 33.93
C HIS A 660 50.59 35.55 35.07
N SER A 661 50.18 34.28 34.83
CA SER A 661 50.14 33.19 35.82
C SER A 661 49.30 33.50 37.08
N TYR A 662 48.29 34.36 36.95
CA TYR A 662 47.34 34.70 38.01
C TYR A 662 45.98 35.14 37.45
N LEU A 663 44.92 34.98 38.24
CA LEU A 663 43.57 35.48 37.97
C LEU A 663 43.34 36.76 38.78
N THR A 664 43.00 37.87 38.12
CA THR A 664 42.80 39.17 38.78
C THR A 664 41.40 39.33 39.38
N PRO A 665 41.18 40.28 40.30
CA PRO A 665 39.87 40.60 40.85
C PRO A 665 38.76 40.76 39.79
N GLY A 666 37.71 39.97 39.90
CA GLY A 666 36.55 39.97 39.00
C GLY A 666 36.70 39.10 37.75
N GLU A 667 37.89 38.55 37.47
CA GLU A 667 38.06 37.62 36.36
C GLU A 667 37.54 36.22 36.70
N ARG A 668 37.02 35.57 35.65
CA ARG A 668 36.48 34.22 35.68
C ARG A 668 37.28 33.32 34.73
N ILE A 669 37.56 32.11 35.18
CA ILE A 669 38.12 31.01 34.38
C ILE A 669 37.19 29.81 34.54
N SER A 670 36.93 29.06 33.47
CA SER A 670 36.09 27.87 33.50
C SER A 670 36.87 26.67 32.98
N LEU A 671 36.60 25.50 33.53
CA LEU A 671 37.05 24.22 33.00
C LEU A 671 35.81 23.47 32.53
N HIS A 672 35.79 23.09 31.25
CA HIS A 672 34.78 22.20 30.70
C HIS A 672 35.39 20.81 30.46
N PHE A 673 34.63 19.76 30.70
CA PHE A 673 35.04 18.41 30.34
C PHE A 673 33.85 17.47 30.17
N ASN A 674 34.06 16.39 29.41
CA ASN A 674 33.01 15.41 29.16
C ASN A 674 33.20 14.14 30.01
N ALA A 675 32.09 13.53 30.39
CA ALA A 675 32.05 12.20 30.97
C ALA A 675 31.03 11.32 30.23
N ARG A 676 31.38 10.06 29.97
CA ARG A 676 30.49 9.02 29.45
C ARG A 676 29.71 8.42 30.61
N VAL A 677 28.42 8.20 30.38
CA VAL A 677 27.53 7.56 31.35
C VAL A 677 27.67 6.03 31.22
N THR A 678 28.05 5.36 32.30
CA THR A 678 28.44 3.94 32.29
C THR A 678 27.55 3.03 33.14
N GLY A 679 26.65 3.58 33.95
CA GLY A 679 25.74 2.79 34.79
C GLY A 679 24.50 3.55 35.24
N ILE A 680 23.48 2.82 35.67
CA ILE A 680 22.19 3.37 36.11
C ILE A 680 22.25 3.98 37.52
N GLY A 681 21.34 4.89 37.82
CA GLY A 681 21.18 5.54 39.12
C GLY A 681 21.73 6.98 39.18
N LEU A 682 21.60 7.61 40.35
CA LEU A 682 22.05 8.98 40.60
C LEU A 682 23.58 9.05 40.68
N GLY A 683 24.19 9.81 39.77
CA GLY A 683 25.59 10.19 39.81
C GLY A 683 25.75 11.64 40.30
N VAL A 684 26.37 11.83 41.47
CA VAL A 684 26.75 13.17 41.96
C VAL A 684 28.23 13.39 41.68
N ASN A 685 28.55 14.40 40.88
CA ASN A 685 29.91 14.72 40.50
C ASN A 685 30.40 15.95 41.28
N HIS A 686 31.45 15.80 42.07
CA HIS A 686 31.95 16.84 42.98
C HIS A 686 33.20 17.51 42.40
N ALA A 687 33.34 18.82 42.58
CA ALA A 687 34.57 19.56 42.29
C ALA A 687 35.08 20.29 43.54
N LYS A 688 36.40 20.30 43.70
CA LYS A 688 37.15 21.08 44.68
C LYS A 688 38.16 21.95 43.94
N VAL A 689 38.13 23.25 44.18
CA VAL A 689 39.14 24.17 43.66
C VAL A 689 40.02 24.65 44.80
N THR A 690 41.32 24.71 44.56
CA THR A 690 42.29 25.35 45.45
C THR A 690 43.09 26.41 44.70
N ALA A 691 43.45 27.51 45.36
CA ALA A 691 44.29 28.56 44.80
C ALA A 691 45.15 29.19 45.89
N LEU A 692 46.17 29.93 45.52
CA LEU A 692 47.10 30.61 46.42
C LEU A 692 47.06 32.12 46.18
N ARG A 693 47.02 32.90 47.26
CA ARG A 693 47.05 34.37 47.15
C ARG A 693 48.49 34.90 47.02
N GLY A 694 48.77 35.75 46.02
CA GLY A 694 50.09 36.37 45.87
C GLY A 694 50.23 37.71 46.58
N GLY A 695 51.19 37.80 47.49
CA GLY A 695 51.60 39.01 48.20
C GLY A 695 52.73 38.73 49.20
N THR A 696 53.68 39.65 49.34
CA THR A 696 54.90 39.50 50.17
C THR A 696 54.56 39.27 51.65
N GLY A 697 54.53 38.00 52.10
CA GLY A 697 54.54 37.68 53.53
C GLY A 697 53.94 36.33 53.96
N SER A 698 52.99 35.74 53.24
CA SER A 698 52.44 34.41 53.56
C SER A 698 51.52 33.91 52.45
N ASN A 699 51.84 32.78 51.82
CA ASN A 699 50.93 32.11 50.88
C ASN A 699 49.72 31.56 51.66
N LEU A 700 48.54 32.14 51.45
CA LEU A 700 47.28 31.62 51.98
C LEU A 700 46.59 30.79 50.90
N THR A 701 46.27 29.53 51.21
CA THR A 701 45.45 28.65 50.37
C THR A 701 43.98 29.03 50.49
N LEU A 702 43.35 29.28 49.34
CA LEU A 702 41.93 29.47 49.15
C LEU A 702 41.35 28.15 48.65
N GLU A 703 40.16 27.78 49.10
CA GLU A 703 39.46 26.58 48.64
C GLU A 703 37.95 26.82 48.50
N CYS A 704 37.31 26.09 47.58
CA CYS A 704 35.86 26.02 47.45
C CYS A 704 35.44 24.67 46.86
N TRP A 705 34.19 24.28 47.09
CA TRP A 705 33.61 23.02 46.65
C TRP A 705 32.24 23.25 46.02
N ASP A 706 31.91 22.47 45.01
CA ASP A 706 30.56 22.43 44.45
C ASP A 706 30.27 21.08 43.77
N SER A 707 29.00 20.78 43.45
CA SER A 707 28.57 19.52 42.84
C SER A 707 27.49 19.71 41.77
N ALA A 708 27.45 18.80 40.79
CA ALA A 708 26.37 18.69 39.82
C ALA A 708 25.85 17.25 39.74
N ARG A 709 24.56 17.07 39.43
CA ARG A 709 23.87 15.77 39.44
C ARG A 709 23.54 15.29 38.04
N VAL A 710 23.66 13.98 37.85
CA VAL A 710 23.28 13.27 36.63
C VAL A 710 22.46 12.06 37.05
N ASN A 711 21.15 12.09 36.79
CA ASN A 711 20.29 10.95 37.06
C ASN A 711 20.22 10.08 35.82
N VAL A 712 20.61 8.81 35.96
CA VAL A 712 20.78 7.88 34.84
C VAL A 712 19.71 6.82 34.84
N SER A 713 18.87 6.81 33.81
CA SER A 713 17.91 5.74 33.52
C SER A 713 18.44 4.80 32.43
N ILE A 714 17.81 3.62 32.34
CA ILE A 714 17.94 2.77 31.15
C ILE A 714 17.11 3.46 30.06
N SER A 715 17.75 3.92 28.98
CA SER A 715 17.04 4.09 27.73
C SER A 715 17.03 2.73 27.07
N ASP A 716 15.85 2.16 26.99
CA ASP A 716 15.57 1.09 26.04
C ASP A 716 14.64 1.75 25.03
N ASN A 717 15.11 1.92 23.81
CA ASN A 717 14.32 2.47 22.73
C ASN A 717 13.50 1.31 22.17
N PRO A 718 12.16 1.37 22.24
CA PRO A 718 11.34 0.28 21.75
C PRO A 718 11.63 -0.02 20.28
N PRO A 719 11.63 -1.31 19.88
CA PRO A 719 11.94 -1.70 18.52
C PRO A 719 10.89 -1.16 17.57
N THR A 720 11.35 -0.57 16.48
CA THR A 720 10.49 0.02 15.45
C THR A 720 10.23 -0.97 14.32
N VAL A 721 9.05 -0.82 13.70
CA VAL A 721 8.65 -1.60 12.54
C VAL A 721 8.27 -0.67 11.40
N SER A 722 8.75 -0.96 10.20
CA SER A 722 8.52 -0.15 9.01
C SER A 722 8.48 -1.00 7.74
N ASP A 723 8.07 -0.38 6.63
CA ASP A 723 8.18 -0.94 5.28
C ASP A 723 7.49 -2.33 5.16
N PRO A 724 6.18 -2.43 5.46
CA PRO A 724 5.44 -3.68 5.33
C PRO A 724 5.35 -4.09 3.86
N GLN A 725 5.46 -5.39 3.61
CA GLN A 725 5.20 -6.04 2.33
C GLN A 725 4.26 -7.23 2.58
N PRO A 726 3.16 -7.41 1.82
CA PRO A 726 2.63 -6.45 0.85
C PRO A 726 2.43 -5.06 1.46
N GLU A 727 2.62 -4.01 0.65
CA GLU A 727 2.45 -2.62 1.09
C GLU A 727 1.04 -2.41 1.68
N ASN A 728 0.89 -1.47 2.61
CA ASN A 728 -0.42 -1.19 3.17
C ASN A 728 -1.37 -0.68 2.07
N ASN A 729 -2.53 -1.32 1.95
CA ASN A 729 -3.51 -1.18 0.87
C ASN A 729 -3.05 -1.71 -0.49
N ALA A 730 -2.05 -2.59 -0.56
CA ALA A 730 -1.69 -3.27 -1.79
C ALA A 730 -2.90 -4.08 -2.31
N THR A 731 -3.16 -3.98 -3.61
CA THR A 731 -4.17 -4.76 -4.32
C THR A 731 -3.48 -5.67 -5.33
N MET A 732 -4.22 -6.62 -5.91
CA MET A 732 -3.69 -7.57 -6.89
C MET A 732 -2.54 -8.44 -6.34
N VAL A 733 -2.65 -8.85 -5.08
CA VAL A 733 -1.66 -9.74 -4.46
C VAL A 733 -1.99 -11.19 -4.79
N TYR A 734 -1.06 -11.92 -5.40
CA TYR A 734 -1.24 -13.34 -5.69
C TYR A 734 -1.48 -14.14 -4.39
N PRO A 735 -2.62 -14.83 -4.21
CA PRO A 735 -3.03 -15.37 -2.90
C PRO A 735 -2.24 -16.59 -2.43
N HIS A 736 -1.60 -17.34 -3.35
CA HIS A 736 -0.86 -18.55 -2.99
C HIS A 736 0.60 -18.23 -2.67
N GLY A 737 0.92 -18.19 -1.38
CA GLY A 737 2.29 -18.00 -0.90
C GLY A 737 2.66 -16.54 -0.67
N VAL A 738 1.71 -15.71 -0.22
CA VAL A 738 1.96 -14.30 0.11
C VAL A 738 3.08 -14.19 1.14
N GLU A 739 4.16 -13.52 0.77
CA GLU A 739 5.27 -13.25 1.67
C GLU A 739 5.02 -11.96 2.45
N LEU A 740 4.64 -12.10 3.72
CA LEU A 740 4.59 -10.99 4.66
C LEU A 740 5.99 -10.65 5.11
N SER A 741 6.42 -9.41 4.97
CA SER A 741 7.73 -8.99 5.46
C SER A 741 7.75 -7.55 5.96
N VAL A 742 8.58 -7.31 6.96
CA VAL A 742 8.75 -5.99 7.60
C VAL A 742 10.23 -5.70 7.79
N ARG A 743 10.59 -4.42 7.80
CA ARG A 743 11.89 -3.97 8.28
C ARG A 743 11.78 -3.64 9.77
N VAL A 744 12.60 -4.28 10.57
CA VAL A 744 12.69 -4.05 12.02
C VAL A 744 13.97 -3.31 12.34
N ASP A 745 13.89 -2.30 13.18
CA ASP A 745 15.04 -1.51 13.62
C ASP A 745 14.95 -1.27 15.11
N ASP A 746 16.10 -1.23 15.75
CA ASP A 746 16.22 -1.07 17.18
C ASP A 746 17.41 -0.14 17.44
N ALA A 747 17.16 0.97 18.12
CA ALA A 747 18.17 2.02 18.26
C ALA A 747 19.31 1.61 19.20
N ASP A 748 19.07 0.63 20.08
CA ASP A 748 20.05 0.06 21.00
C ASP A 748 20.86 -1.08 20.35
N GLY A 749 20.40 -1.55 19.18
CA GLY A 749 21.08 -2.55 18.36
C GLY A 749 20.77 -3.98 18.80
N ASP A 750 19.68 -4.17 19.54
CA ASP A 750 19.29 -5.45 20.09
C ASP A 750 18.82 -6.44 19.02
N ARG A 751 18.78 -7.72 19.42
CA ARG A 751 18.26 -8.79 18.57
C ARG A 751 16.79 -9.02 18.88
N LEU A 752 16.00 -9.02 17.83
CA LEU A 752 14.55 -8.93 17.91
C LEU A 752 13.88 -10.29 17.66
N ASN A 753 12.78 -10.51 18.37
CA ASN A 753 11.82 -11.58 18.13
C ASN A 753 10.56 -10.98 17.53
N ILE A 754 10.08 -11.53 16.42
CA ILE A 754 8.96 -11.01 15.64
C ILE A 754 7.88 -12.08 15.53
N SER A 755 6.66 -11.76 15.89
CA SER A 755 5.48 -12.61 15.73
C SER A 755 4.50 -11.92 14.77
N PHE A 756 4.14 -12.61 13.69
CA PHE A 756 3.21 -12.14 12.66
C PHE A 756 1.80 -12.64 12.97
N TYR A 757 0.82 -11.76 12.94
CA TYR A 757 -0.57 -12.04 13.25
C TYR A 757 -1.50 -11.63 12.12
N ALA A 758 -2.54 -12.42 11.89
CA ALA A 758 -3.70 -12.01 11.11
C ALA A 758 -4.50 -10.94 11.87
N GLY A 759 -5.27 -10.12 11.18
CA GLY A 759 -6.04 -9.01 11.77
C GLY A 759 -7.09 -9.46 12.80
N ASN A 760 -7.49 -10.73 12.77
CA ASN A 760 -8.34 -11.35 13.79
C ASN A 760 -7.58 -11.84 15.05
N GLY A 761 -6.27 -11.60 15.13
CA GLY A 761 -5.39 -12.00 16.24
C GLY A 761 -4.80 -13.42 16.13
N SER A 762 -5.06 -14.15 15.04
CA SER A 762 -4.48 -15.50 14.85
C SER A 762 -2.98 -15.41 14.50
N LEU A 763 -2.14 -16.22 15.16
CA LEU A 763 -0.71 -16.27 14.86
C LEU A 763 -0.45 -16.92 13.48
N ILE A 764 0.24 -16.21 12.59
CA ILE A 764 0.69 -16.70 11.27
C ILE A 764 2.04 -17.40 11.43
N GLY A 765 2.95 -16.80 12.20
CA GLY A 765 4.20 -17.44 12.62
C GLY A 765 5.23 -16.47 13.18
N GLU A 766 6.41 -16.99 13.54
CA GLU A 766 7.39 -16.26 14.35
C GLU A 766 8.82 -16.37 13.77
N LYS A 767 9.63 -15.35 14.04
CA LYS A 767 11.06 -15.29 13.75
C LYS A 767 11.79 -14.81 15.00
N HIS A 768 12.84 -15.53 15.38
CA HIS A 768 13.62 -15.17 16.57
C HIS A 768 15.01 -14.71 16.20
N ASN A 769 15.62 -13.92 17.09
CA ASN A 769 17.03 -13.56 17.04
C ASN A 769 17.42 -12.81 15.73
N VAL A 770 16.50 -12.00 15.22
CA VAL A 770 16.66 -11.17 14.02
C VAL A 770 17.52 -9.96 14.36
N ALA A 771 18.50 -9.64 13.53
CA ALA A 771 19.34 -8.47 13.77
C ALA A 771 18.57 -7.18 13.49
N HIS A 772 18.79 -6.14 14.30
CA HIS A 772 18.30 -4.79 14.01
C HIS A 772 18.65 -4.35 12.58
N GLY A 773 17.80 -3.52 11.98
CA GLY A 773 17.93 -3.01 10.61
C GLY A 773 17.69 -4.05 9.50
N SER A 774 17.34 -5.29 9.85
CA SER A 774 17.09 -6.37 8.89
C SER A 774 15.64 -6.37 8.41
N ARG A 775 15.42 -6.82 7.16
CA ARG A 775 14.11 -7.24 6.68
C ARG A 775 13.91 -8.71 7.04
N THR A 776 12.74 -9.03 7.61
CA THR A 776 12.36 -10.40 7.97
C THR A 776 11.01 -10.74 7.36
N SER A 777 10.81 -11.99 6.98
CA SER A 777 9.63 -12.43 6.24
C SER A 777 9.05 -13.77 6.71
N ILE A 778 7.76 -13.96 6.46
CA ILE A 778 7.04 -15.21 6.63
C ILE A 778 6.01 -15.39 5.51
N THR A 779 5.72 -16.63 5.13
CA THR A 779 4.72 -16.94 4.12
C THR A 779 3.36 -17.18 4.78
N TRP A 780 2.33 -16.47 4.32
CA TRP A 780 0.93 -16.73 4.67
C TRP A 780 0.29 -17.55 3.54
N GLY A 781 -0.03 -18.82 3.83
CA GLY A 781 -0.59 -19.75 2.87
C GLY A 781 -2.12 -19.82 2.88
N ASP A 782 -2.67 -20.38 1.81
CA ASP A 782 -4.09 -20.73 1.63
C ASP A 782 -5.06 -19.54 1.78
N LEU A 783 -4.73 -18.42 1.15
CA LEU A 783 -5.61 -17.25 1.06
C LEU A 783 -6.60 -17.43 -0.09
N GLU A 784 -7.80 -16.89 0.09
CA GLU A 784 -8.84 -16.85 -0.94
C GLU A 784 -8.54 -15.71 -1.91
N TYR A 785 -8.92 -15.89 -3.18
CA TYR A 785 -8.87 -14.83 -4.19
C TYR A 785 -9.85 -13.69 -3.83
N ASN A 786 -9.59 -12.49 -4.36
CA ASN A 786 -10.39 -11.28 -4.21
C ASN A 786 -10.78 -10.94 -2.76
N THR A 787 -9.90 -11.23 -1.80
CA THR A 787 -10.18 -11.11 -0.37
C THR A 787 -9.19 -10.17 0.29
N THR A 788 -9.70 -9.24 1.10
CA THR A 788 -8.86 -8.30 1.86
C THR A 788 -8.42 -8.91 3.18
N TYR A 789 -7.13 -9.18 3.31
CA TYR A 789 -6.50 -9.66 4.53
C TYR A 789 -5.86 -8.51 5.30
N ARG A 790 -6.05 -8.54 6.62
CA ARG A 790 -5.40 -7.63 7.57
C ARG A 790 -4.32 -8.40 8.32
N TRP A 791 -3.22 -7.74 8.66
CA TRP A 791 -2.15 -8.33 9.47
C TRP A 791 -1.37 -7.27 10.24
N TYR A 792 -0.73 -7.67 11.31
CA TYR A 792 0.19 -6.84 12.10
C TYR A 792 1.31 -7.72 12.66
N VAL A 793 2.36 -7.08 13.19
CA VAL A 793 3.43 -7.79 13.88
C VAL A 793 3.60 -7.26 15.30
N ILE A 794 4.08 -8.15 16.18
CA ILE A 794 4.62 -7.78 17.48
C ILE A 794 6.11 -8.05 17.43
N VAL A 795 6.91 -7.05 17.79
CA VAL A 795 8.38 -7.10 17.81
C VAL A 795 8.87 -6.88 19.22
N SER A 796 9.72 -7.77 19.71
CA SER A 796 10.22 -7.80 21.08
C SER A 796 11.74 -7.86 21.10
N ASP A 797 12.39 -7.00 21.87
CA ASP A 797 13.82 -7.08 22.22
C ASP A 797 14.09 -7.95 23.47
N GLY A 798 13.02 -8.41 24.14
CA GLY A 798 13.06 -9.18 25.38
C GLY A 798 12.90 -8.35 26.66
N LEU A 799 12.82 -7.03 26.55
CA LEU A 799 12.49 -6.05 27.59
C LEU A 799 11.16 -5.35 27.30
N VAL A 800 10.95 -4.92 26.05
CA VAL A 800 9.77 -4.19 25.57
C VAL A 800 9.22 -4.82 24.28
N ASP A 801 7.89 -4.87 24.18
CA ASP A 801 7.18 -5.34 22.99
C ASP A 801 6.54 -4.13 22.26
N THR A 802 6.79 -4.01 20.96
CA THR A 802 6.16 -3.02 20.08
C THR A 802 5.23 -3.70 19.09
N ARG A 803 3.98 -3.26 19.06
CA ARG A 803 2.99 -3.69 18.06
C ARG A 803 2.99 -2.71 16.90
N SER A 804 3.02 -3.21 15.68
CA SER A 804 2.87 -2.38 14.48
C SER A 804 1.42 -1.92 14.27
N PRO A 805 1.17 -0.91 13.42
CA PRO A 805 -0.16 -0.69 12.86
C PRO A 805 -0.69 -1.95 12.18
N THR A 806 -2.02 -2.02 12.03
CA THR A 806 -2.65 -3.06 11.21
C THR A 806 -2.57 -2.65 9.75
N TRP A 807 -1.88 -3.46 8.94
CA TRP A 807 -1.82 -3.29 7.50
C TRP A 807 -2.83 -4.19 6.81
N LYS A 808 -3.27 -3.79 5.63
CA LYS A 808 -4.17 -4.59 4.79
C LYS A 808 -3.65 -4.76 3.38
N PHE A 809 -3.97 -5.88 2.75
CA PHE A 809 -3.81 -6.08 1.32
C PHE A 809 -4.98 -6.88 0.78
N THR A 810 -5.25 -6.73 -0.51
CA THR A 810 -6.33 -7.43 -1.21
C THR A 810 -5.71 -8.37 -2.22
N THR A 811 -6.04 -9.66 -2.10
CA THR A 811 -5.62 -10.64 -3.09
C THR A 811 -6.31 -10.37 -4.41
N GLU A 812 -5.66 -10.71 -5.51
CA GLU A 812 -6.26 -10.55 -6.85
C GLU A 812 -7.48 -11.47 -7.06
N PRO A 813 -8.33 -11.19 -8.07
CA PRO A 813 -9.38 -12.09 -8.52
C PRO A 813 -8.85 -13.43 -9.09
N GLU A 814 -9.67 -14.48 -8.98
CA GLU A 814 -9.34 -15.79 -9.56
C GLU A 814 -9.34 -15.71 -11.10
N GLY A 815 -8.32 -16.29 -11.73
CA GLY A 815 -8.19 -16.32 -13.19
C GLY A 815 -7.47 -15.12 -13.81
N VAL A 816 -6.82 -14.27 -13.00
CA VAL A 816 -5.82 -13.31 -13.50
C VAL A 816 -4.59 -14.09 -13.96
N ASN A 817 -4.16 -13.83 -15.19
CA ASN A 817 -2.95 -14.40 -15.77
C ASN A 817 -1.75 -13.46 -15.55
N HIS A 818 -0.64 -13.99 -15.07
CA HIS A 818 0.61 -13.33 -14.79
C HIS A 818 1.60 -13.58 -15.92
N ALA A 819 2.56 -12.67 -16.07
CA ALA A 819 3.65 -12.92 -16.98
C ALA A 819 4.56 -14.03 -16.43
N PRO A 820 5.12 -14.89 -17.29
CA PRO A 820 6.08 -15.89 -16.87
C PRO A 820 7.35 -15.27 -16.30
N ASP A 821 8.06 -16.02 -15.47
CA ASP A 821 9.39 -15.61 -15.02
C ASP A 821 10.37 -15.60 -16.20
N ALA A 822 11.32 -14.66 -16.16
CA ALA A 822 12.41 -14.64 -17.12
C ALA A 822 13.20 -15.98 -17.04
N PRO A 823 13.50 -16.64 -18.17
CA PRO A 823 14.22 -17.92 -18.14
C PRO A 823 15.55 -17.83 -17.41
N THR A 824 15.86 -18.83 -16.58
CA THR A 824 17.06 -18.87 -15.74
C THR A 824 17.88 -20.15 -15.93
N ASN A 825 19.00 -20.25 -15.21
CA ASN A 825 19.87 -21.43 -15.18
C ASN A 825 20.31 -21.90 -16.58
N PRO A 826 20.97 -21.03 -17.36
CA PRO A 826 21.35 -21.35 -18.73
C PRO A 826 22.36 -22.49 -18.77
N TYR A 827 22.17 -23.40 -19.72
CA TYR A 827 23.20 -24.31 -20.19
C TYR A 827 23.45 -24.07 -21.68
N PRO A 828 24.71 -23.93 -22.12
CA PRO A 828 25.92 -23.81 -21.32
C PRO A 828 25.84 -22.64 -20.33
N SER A 829 26.49 -22.78 -19.17
CA SER A 829 26.53 -21.71 -18.17
C SER A 829 27.18 -20.46 -18.76
N ASN A 830 26.74 -19.27 -18.36
CA ASN A 830 27.30 -18.03 -18.87
C ASN A 830 28.84 -17.97 -18.71
N GLY A 831 29.55 -17.71 -19.80
CA GLY A 831 31.01 -17.69 -19.87
C GLY A 831 31.69 -19.06 -20.00
N ALA A 832 30.94 -20.14 -20.28
CA ALA A 832 31.53 -21.44 -20.51
C ALA A 832 32.49 -21.45 -21.72
N SER A 833 33.52 -22.29 -21.67
CA SER A 833 34.51 -22.48 -22.74
C SER A 833 34.62 -23.97 -23.09
N ASN A 834 35.24 -24.28 -24.24
CA ASN A 834 35.35 -25.63 -24.78
C ASN A 834 33.99 -26.32 -25.01
N ILE A 835 33.02 -25.55 -25.53
CA ILE A 835 31.70 -26.08 -25.87
C ILE A 835 31.74 -26.74 -27.26
N PRO A 836 31.14 -27.93 -27.44
CA PRO A 836 31.08 -28.56 -28.76
C PRO A 836 30.37 -27.68 -29.79
N ARG A 837 30.74 -27.83 -31.06
CA ARG A 837 30.16 -27.05 -32.18
C ARG A 837 28.71 -27.42 -32.54
N SER A 838 28.14 -28.35 -31.79
CA SER A 838 26.71 -28.68 -31.74
C SER A 838 26.33 -28.83 -30.28
N VAL A 839 25.53 -27.90 -29.75
CA VAL A 839 25.23 -27.79 -28.31
C VAL A 839 23.73 -27.71 -28.07
N ASP A 840 23.25 -28.40 -27.04
CA ASP A 840 21.89 -28.19 -26.52
C ASP A 840 21.90 -26.97 -25.61
N LEU A 841 21.16 -25.93 -25.99
CA LEU A 841 20.83 -24.81 -25.12
C LEU A 841 19.68 -25.22 -24.21
N ARG A 842 19.77 -24.92 -22.91
CA ARG A 842 18.71 -25.20 -21.94
C ARG A 842 18.50 -24.05 -20.99
N VAL A 843 17.24 -23.85 -20.59
CA VAL A 843 16.85 -22.89 -19.55
C VAL A 843 15.75 -23.50 -18.68
N SER A 844 15.74 -23.13 -17.40
CA SER A 844 14.62 -23.38 -16.50
C SER A 844 13.60 -22.26 -16.62
N VAL A 845 12.32 -22.62 -16.65
CA VAL A 845 11.22 -21.66 -16.77
C VAL A 845 10.14 -21.95 -15.74
N SER A 846 9.51 -20.89 -15.26
CA SER A 846 8.42 -20.94 -14.30
C SER A 846 7.40 -19.87 -14.62
N ASP A 847 6.18 -20.16 -14.22
CA ASP A 847 5.02 -19.29 -14.26
C ASP A 847 4.26 -19.52 -12.96
N ILE A 848 3.87 -18.44 -12.30
CA ILE A 848 3.18 -18.50 -11.01
C ILE A 848 1.78 -19.09 -11.13
N ASP A 849 1.14 -18.97 -12.29
CA ASP A 849 -0.17 -19.56 -12.58
C ASP A 849 -0.08 -21.03 -13.00
N GLY A 850 1.14 -21.52 -13.21
CA GLY A 850 1.39 -22.91 -13.60
C GLY A 850 1.18 -23.17 -15.09
N ASP A 851 1.11 -22.13 -15.91
CA ASP A 851 0.88 -22.24 -17.34
C ASP A 851 1.94 -23.04 -18.10
N THR A 852 1.55 -23.53 -19.28
CA THR A 852 2.48 -24.20 -20.19
C THR A 852 3.21 -23.15 -21.01
N LEU A 853 4.54 -23.15 -20.93
CA LEU A 853 5.38 -22.12 -21.51
C LEU A 853 6.01 -22.56 -22.84
N THR A 854 5.87 -21.72 -23.85
CA THR A 854 6.62 -21.81 -25.11
C THR A 854 7.87 -20.94 -25.02
N VAL A 855 9.04 -21.58 -25.08
CA VAL A 855 10.34 -20.92 -24.95
C VAL A 855 11.01 -20.86 -26.32
N ARG A 856 11.43 -19.67 -26.74
CA ARG A 856 12.13 -19.41 -28.00
C ARG A 856 13.56 -18.96 -27.71
N PHE A 857 14.53 -19.59 -28.35
CA PHE A 857 15.96 -19.30 -28.19
C PHE A 857 16.45 -18.50 -29.38
N TYR A 858 17.21 -17.43 -29.12
CA TYR A 858 17.69 -16.52 -30.15
C TYR A 858 19.20 -16.37 -30.10
N ASN A 859 19.82 -16.22 -31.27
CA ASN A 859 21.17 -15.72 -31.38
C ASN A 859 21.16 -14.22 -31.06
N ALA A 860 21.93 -13.79 -30.07
CA ALA A 860 21.91 -12.41 -29.62
C ALA A 860 22.63 -11.45 -30.57
N ASP A 861 23.43 -11.96 -31.52
CA ASP A 861 24.18 -11.13 -32.45
C ASP A 861 23.32 -10.58 -33.60
N ASP A 862 22.35 -11.35 -34.05
CA ASP A 862 21.49 -11.02 -35.19
C ASP A 862 19.99 -11.19 -34.90
N HIS A 863 19.62 -11.56 -33.67
CA HIS A 863 18.26 -11.85 -33.23
C HIS A 863 17.56 -12.95 -34.03
N SER A 864 18.32 -13.82 -34.71
CA SER A 864 17.75 -14.94 -35.45
C SER A 864 17.26 -16.04 -34.48
N LEU A 865 16.12 -16.65 -34.81
CA LEU A 865 15.56 -17.76 -34.03
C LEU A 865 16.40 -19.03 -34.23
N ILE A 866 16.96 -19.56 -33.14
CA ILE A 866 17.67 -20.84 -33.11
C ILE A 866 16.65 -21.98 -33.10
N GLY A 867 15.61 -21.85 -32.28
CA GLY A 867 14.45 -22.74 -32.26
C GLY A 867 13.60 -22.53 -31.01
N SER A 868 12.64 -23.42 -30.78
CA SER A 868 11.68 -23.30 -29.69
C SER A 868 11.31 -24.65 -29.08
N ASP A 869 10.89 -24.64 -27.82
CA ASP A 869 10.41 -25.80 -27.08
C ASP A 869 9.24 -25.40 -26.19
N THR A 870 8.30 -26.32 -25.93
CA THR A 870 7.11 -26.06 -25.11
C THR A 870 7.08 -27.03 -23.94
N VAL A 871 7.13 -26.48 -22.72
CA VAL A 871 7.26 -27.24 -21.47
C VAL A 871 6.32 -26.68 -20.39
N PRO A 872 5.83 -27.49 -19.44
CA PRO A 872 5.05 -26.96 -18.31
C PRO A 872 5.90 -26.03 -17.43
N SER A 873 5.24 -25.11 -16.70
CA SER A 873 5.87 -24.32 -15.63
C SER A 873 6.67 -25.21 -14.66
N GLY A 874 7.86 -24.75 -14.28
CA GLY A 874 8.86 -25.50 -13.51
C GLY A 874 9.72 -26.47 -14.34
N GLY A 875 9.47 -26.55 -15.65
CA GLY A 875 10.19 -27.40 -16.59
C GLY A 875 11.56 -26.87 -17.03
N THR A 876 12.22 -27.63 -17.92
CA THR A 876 13.46 -27.20 -18.60
C THR A 876 13.25 -27.28 -20.10
N ALA A 877 13.26 -26.13 -20.77
CA ALA A 877 13.17 -26.02 -22.22
C ALA A 877 14.55 -26.27 -22.84
N SER A 878 14.60 -26.94 -24.00
CA SER A 878 15.85 -27.29 -24.67
C SER A 878 15.78 -27.19 -26.19
N VAL A 879 16.85 -26.66 -26.81
CA VAL A 879 17.03 -26.69 -28.29
C VAL A 879 18.48 -26.95 -28.67
N THR A 880 18.73 -27.63 -29.78
CA THR A 880 20.11 -27.83 -30.29
C THR A 880 20.51 -26.71 -31.26
N TRP A 881 21.60 -26.00 -30.94
CA TRP A 881 22.27 -25.07 -31.85
C TRP A 881 23.48 -25.76 -32.51
N SER A 882 23.43 -25.93 -33.83
CA SER A 882 24.44 -26.68 -34.60
C SER A 882 25.09 -25.80 -35.67
N GLY A 883 26.25 -26.27 -36.18
CA GLY A 883 26.98 -25.58 -37.24
C GLY A 883 27.83 -24.39 -36.74
N LEU A 884 28.26 -24.44 -35.48
CA LEU A 884 29.05 -23.39 -34.87
C LEU A 884 30.52 -23.47 -35.32
N GLU A 885 31.16 -22.32 -35.48
CA GLU A 885 32.59 -22.20 -35.79
C GLU A 885 33.44 -22.58 -34.56
N ALA A 886 34.65 -23.08 -34.80
CA ALA A 886 35.62 -23.39 -33.75
C ALA A 886 36.25 -22.10 -33.18
N ASP A 887 36.63 -22.13 -31.90
CA ASP A 887 37.19 -21.00 -31.13
C ASP A 887 36.40 -19.67 -31.25
N HIS A 888 35.07 -19.75 -31.43
CA HIS A 888 34.20 -18.59 -31.59
C HIS A 888 33.34 -18.35 -30.35
N VAL A 889 33.07 -17.07 -30.04
CA VAL A 889 32.19 -16.68 -28.93
C VAL A 889 30.79 -16.45 -29.45
N TYR A 890 29.84 -17.25 -29.01
CA TYR A 890 28.42 -17.10 -29.33
C TYR A 890 27.66 -16.50 -28.15
N ARG A 891 26.70 -15.63 -28.45
CA ARG A 891 25.80 -15.00 -27.48
C ARG A 891 24.36 -15.41 -27.78
N TRP A 892 23.57 -15.69 -26.75
CA TRP A 892 22.18 -16.13 -26.90
C TRP A 892 21.32 -15.68 -25.73
N TYR A 893 20.01 -15.61 -25.96
CA TYR A 893 19.00 -15.38 -24.94
C TYR A 893 17.74 -16.20 -25.24
N ALA A 894 16.87 -16.37 -24.25
CA ALA A 894 15.60 -17.08 -24.38
C ALA A 894 14.42 -16.19 -24.01
N VAL A 895 13.28 -16.41 -24.66
CA VAL A 895 12.00 -15.74 -24.38
C VAL A 895 10.97 -16.80 -24.04
N ALA A 896 10.42 -16.78 -22.83
CA ALA A 896 9.29 -17.61 -22.42
C ALA A 896 7.97 -16.87 -22.66
N SER A 897 6.95 -17.62 -23.08
CA SER A 897 5.60 -17.09 -23.32
C SER A 897 4.56 -18.11 -22.90
N ASP A 898 3.57 -17.69 -22.13
CA ASP A 898 2.34 -18.40 -21.78
C ASP A 898 1.27 -18.32 -22.89
N GLY A 899 1.44 -17.41 -23.86
CA GLY A 899 0.52 -17.13 -24.96
C GLY A 899 -0.12 -15.74 -24.90
N GLU A 900 -0.06 -15.07 -23.75
CA GLU A 900 -0.60 -13.74 -23.50
C GLU A 900 0.50 -12.72 -23.17
N PHE A 901 1.47 -13.12 -22.35
CA PHE A 901 2.65 -12.36 -21.99
C PHE A 901 3.95 -13.05 -22.43
N GLU A 902 5.06 -12.30 -22.38
CA GLU A 902 6.40 -12.79 -22.67
C GLU A 902 7.43 -12.26 -21.67
N ALA A 903 8.38 -13.09 -21.28
CA ALA A 903 9.52 -12.71 -20.45
C ALA A 903 10.84 -13.12 -21.11
N THR A 904 11.78 -12.17 -21.17
CA THR A 904 13.08 -12.34 -21.82
C THR A 904 14.18 -12.50 -20.79
N SER A 905 15.07 -13.46 -21.02
CA SER A 905 16.22 -13.70 -20.16
C SER A 905 17.34 -12.68 -20.36
N ASP A 906 18.32 -12.71 -19.45
CA ASP A 906 19.63 -12.12 -19.72
C ASP A 906 20.28 -12.72 -20.98
N THR A 907 21.20 -11.97 -21.57
CA THR A 907 22.07 -12.49 -22.63
C THR A 907 23.23 -13.26 -22.02
N TRP A 908 23.38 -14.52 -22.41
CA TRP A 908 24.48 -15.39 -22.01
C TRP A 908 25.42 -15.66 -23.17
N TRP A 909 26.63 -16.09 -22.86
CA TRP A 909 27.61 -16.41 -23.89
C TRP A 909 28.43 -17.65 -23.56
N PHE A 910 28.97 -18.28 -24.59
CA PHE A 910 29.94 -19.37 -24.46
C PHE A 910 30.96 -19.32 -25.60
N ARG A 911 32.12 -19.95 -25.40
CA ARG A 911 33.14 -20.16 -26.44
C ARG A 911 33.20 -21.62 -26.85
N THR A 912 33.17 -21.88 -28.15
CA THR A 912 33.31 -23.22 -28.71
C THR A 912 34.72 -23.78 -28.51
N GLU A 913 34.86 -25.10 -28.63
CA GLU A 913 36.15 -25.80 -28.63
C GLU A 913 37.12 -25.26 -29.71
N GLU A 914 38.41 -25.32 -29.41
CA GLU A 914 39.48 -25.05 -30.38
C GLU A 914 39.41 -26.04 -31.55
N PRO A 915 39.86 -25.65 -32.76
CA PRO A 915 39.90 -26.54 -33.91
C PRO A 915 40.85 -27.73 -33.68
N ASP A 916 40.42 -28.93 -34.05
CA ASP A 916 41.20 -30.17 -33.96
C ASP A 916 42.16 -30.28 -35.15
N ILE A 917 43.37 -29.73 -34.98
CA ILE A 917 44.45 -29.74 -35.98
C ILE A 917 45.60 -30.64 -35.49
N SER A 918 46.10 -31.50 -36.36
CA SER A 918 47.27 -32.35 -36.06
C SER A 918 48.20 -32.46 -37.26
N LEU A 919 49.28 -31.68 -37.28
CA LEU A 919 50.28 -31.68 -38.32
C LEU A 919 51.28 -32.83 -38.13
N ASP A 920 51.65 -33.50 -39.23
CA ASP A 920 52.72 -34.50 -39.24
C ASP A 920 53.55 -34.42 -40.52
N VAL A 921 54.79 -34.92 -40.46
CA VAL A 921 55.68 -35.06 -41.62
C VAL A 921 55.73 -36.53 -42.04
N SER A 922 54.73 -36.94 -42.84
CA SER A 922 54.55 -38.34 -43.25
C SER A 922 55.73 -38.91 -44.04
N LYS A 923 56.48 -38.07 -44.76
CA LYS A 923 57.60 -38.52 -45.59
C LYS A 923 58.67 -37.45 -45.78
N ILE A 924 59.94 -37.85 -45.66
CA ILE A 924 61.09 -37.04 -46.09
C ILE A 924 61.82 -37.80 -47.19
N LYS A 925 61.76 -37.28 -48.43
CA LYS A 925 62.32 -37.95 -49.60
C LYS A 925 63.60 -37.27 -50.05
N GLY A 926 64.69 -38.02 -49.99
CA GLY A 926 65.98 -37.68 -50.60
C GLY A 926 66.04 -38.01 -52.10
N GLY A 927 67.17 -37.71 -52.73
CA GLY A 927 67.42 -37.79 -54.17
C GLY A 927 68.17 -36.56 -54.62
N PHE A 928 67.88 -36.04 -55.81
CA PHE A 928 68.36 -34.71 -56.20
C PHE A 928 67.63 -33.65 -55.36
N GLY A 929 68.26 -33.20 -54.27
CA GLY A 929 67.62 -32.38 -53.23
C GLY A 929 66.76 -33.14 -52.22
N ILE A 930 66.05 -32.39 -51.37
CA ILE A 930 65.09 -32.90 -50.37
C ILE A 930 63.71 -32.30 -50.60
N ARG A 931 62.68 -33.12 -50.43
CA ARG A 931 61.29 -32.68 -50.19
C ARG A 931 60.72 -33.40 -48.99
N ALA A 932 59.74 -32.78 -48.36
CA ALA A 932 58.94 -33.37 -47.30
C ALA A 932 57.46 -33.40 -47.74
N THR A 933 56.70 -34.32 -47.18
CA THR A 933 55.24 -34.34 -47.29
C THR A 933 54.69 -34.02 -45.91
N ILE A 934 53.97 -32.91 -45.81
CA ILE A 934 53.26 -32.47 -44.61
C ILE A 934 51.83 -32.96 -44.74
N VAL A 935 51.25 -33.48 -43.66
CA VAL A 935 49.88 -33.97 -43.59
C VAL A 935 49.16 -33.34 -42.41
N ASN A 936 47.85 -33.12 -42.54
CA ASN A 936 46.99 -32.78 -41.42
C ASN A 936 46.13 -34.01 -41.08
N ASN A 937 46.38 -34.62 -39.93
CA ASN A 937 45.65 -35.77 -39.40
C ASN A 937 44.48 -35.36 -38.48
N GLY A 938 44.31 -34.06 -38.18
CA GLY A 938 43.21 -33.54 -37.37
C GLY A 938 41.89 -33.50 -38.12
N ALA A 939 40.77 -33.34 -37.39
CA ALA A 939 39.43 -33.26 -37.98
C ALA A 939 39.14 -31.92 -38.69
N ASP A 940 39.90 -30.87 -38.40
CA ASP A 940 39.71 -29.53 -38.93
C ASP A 940 40.82 -29.10 -39.90
N PRO A 941 40.53 -28.24 -40.89
CA PRO A 941 41.55 -27.70 -41.79
C PRO A 941 42.56 -26.85 -41.01
N ALA A 942 43.84 -26.94 -41.40
CA ALA A 942 44.92 -26.14 -40.83
C ALA A 942 45.24 -24.98 -41.78
N ASP A 943 44.97 -23.76 -41.35
CA ASP A 943 45.27 -22.56 -42.12
C ASP A 943 46.67 -22.00 -41.80
N ASP A 944 47.24 -21.28 -42.77
CA ASP A 944 48.53 -20.59 -42.67
C ASP A 944 49.68 -21.50 -42.19
N VAL A 945 49.70 -22.75 -42.66
CA VAL A 945 50.73 -23.73 -42.28
C VAL A 945 52.06 -23.30 -42.90
N THR A 946 53.01 -22.88 -42.06
CA THR A 946 54.37 -22.56 -42.48
C THR A 946 55.27 -23.77 -42.32
N TRP A 947 56.25 -23.91 -43.20
CA TRP A 947 57.19 -25.02 -43.13
C TRP A 947 58.61 -24.60 -43.51
N SER A 948 59.60 -25.31 -42.97
CA SER A 948 60.99 -25.18 -43.39
C SER A 948 61.72 -26.51 -43.42
N ILE A 949 62.62 -26.68 -44.40
CA ILE A 949 63.55 -27.80 -44.46
C ILE A 949 64.96 -27.25 -44.25
N THR A 950 65.66 -27.76 -43.24
CA THR A 950 67.03 -27.40 -42.93
C THR A 950 67.95 -28.60 -43.05
N VAL A 951 69.03 -28.48 -43.83
CA VAL A 951 70.09 -29.48 -43.99
C VAL A 951 71.37 -28.97 -43.37
N LYS A 952 71.83 -29.65 -42.31
CA LYS A 952 73.06 -29.33 -41.58
C LYS A 952 74.07 -30.47 -41.71
N SER A 953 75.36 -30.15 -41.78
CA SER A 953 76.44 -31.15 -41.70
C SER A 953 76.50 -31.76 -40.30
N ALA A 954 76.48 -33.09 -40.20
CA ALA A 954 76.70 -33.79 -38.93
C ALA A 954 78.20 -33.69 -38.54
N ARG A 955 78.51 -33.72 -37.23
CA ARG A 955 79.88 -33.53 -36.71
C ARG A 955 80.86 -34.49 -37.43
N HIS A 956 81.89 -33.88 -38.06
CA HIS A 956 82.98 -34.48 -38.88
C HIS A 956 82.68 -34.72 -40.38
N ILE A 957 82.86 -33.68 -41.22
CA ILE A 957 83.07 -33.75 -42.68
C ILE A 957 83.65 -32.45 -43.26
N PHE A 958 84.17 -32.53 -44.49
CA PHE A 958 85.08 -31.60 -45.19
C PHE A 958 84.56 -30.17 -45.50
N ALA A 959 83.31 -29.82 -45.15
CA ALA A 959 82.77 -28.45 -45.21
C ALA A 959 81.54 -28.30 -44.29
N ARG A 960 81.38 -27.15 -43.62
CA ARG A 960 80.16 -26.83 -42.84
C ARG A 960 79.01 -26.58 -43.82
N LEU A 961 77.99 -27.44 -43.81
CA LEU A 961 76.75 -27.26 -44.56
C LEU A 961 75.66 -26.80 -43.59
N ASN A 962 74.96 -25.72 -43.90
CA ASN A 962 73.77 -25.24 -43.19
C ASN A 962 72.89 -24.49 -44.20
N LYS A 963 71.95 -25.20 -44.82
CA LYS A 963 71.07 -24.68 -45.88
C LYS A 963 69.62 -24.88 -45.47
N THR A 964 68.81 -23.85 -45.65
CA THR A 964 67.38 -23.87 -45.32
C THR A 964 66.58 -23.35 -46.50
N ILE A 965 65.39 -23.92 -46.71
CA ILE A 965 64.31 -23.37 -47.52
C ILE A 965 63.05 -23.37 -46.66
N SER A 966 62.15 -22.42 -46.90
CA SER A 966 60.86 -22.32 -46.22
C SER A 966 59.77 -21.98 -47.23
N GLY A 967 58.53 -22.24 -46.84
CA GLY A 967 57.33 -21.88 -47.59
C GLY A 967 56.11 -21.87 -46.68
N SER A 968 54.94 -21.63 -47.28
CA SER A 968 53.64 -21.67 -46.62
C SER A 968 52.66 -22.51 -47.44
N ILE A 969 51.63 -23.01 -46.78
CA ILE A 969 50.44 -23.64 -47.36
C ILE A 969 49.27 -22.84 -46.81
N ASP A 970 48.48 -22.22 -47.69
CA ASP A 970 47.39 -21.31 -47.29
C ASP A 970 46.34 -22.06 -46.45
N THR A 971 45.88 -23.23 -46.93
CA THR A 971 45.01 -24.14 -46.17
C THR A 971 45.40 -25.58 -46.47
N LEU A 972 45.51 -26.39 -45.42
CA LEU A 972 45.72 -27.83 -45.48
C LEU A 972 44.51 -28.56 -44.88
N ASP A 973 43.60 -29.01 -45.77
CA ASP A 973 42.36 -29.70 -45.40
C ASP A 973 42.60 -30.91 -44.47
N SER A 974 41.58 -31.27 -43.68
CA SER A 974 41.59 -32.50 -42.87
C SER A 974 41.88 -33.75 -43.72
N GLY A 975 42.84 -34.55 -43.29
CA GLY A 975 43.35 -35.71 -44.04
C GLY A 975 44.18 -35.35 -45.28
N GLY A 976 44.34 -34.05 -45.56
CA GLY A 976 45.09 -33.51 -46.70
C GLY A 976 46.60 -33.69 -46.55
N SER A 977 47.30 -33.61 -47.67
CA SER A 977 48.76 -33.69 -47.70
C SER A 977 49.33 -32.75 -48.75
N GLU A 978 50.41 -32.04 -48.42
CA GLU A 978 51.13 -31.18 -49.36
C GLU A 978 52.62 -31.52 -49.42
N VAL A 979 53.19 -31.39 -50.62
CA VAL A 979 54.61 -31.70 -50.86
C VAL A 979 55.41 -30.42 -50.96
N THR A 980 56.36 -30.25 -50.04
CA THR A 980 57.17 -29.04 -49.96
C THR A 980 58.07 -28.81 -51.18
N ASP A 981 58.45 -27.56 -51.36
CA ASP A 981 59.44 -27.20 -52.37
C ASP A 981 60.79 -27.87 -52.13
N ARG A 982 61.52 -28.04 -53.22
CA ARG A 982 62.77 -28.81 -53.20
C ARG A 982 63.92 -27.97 -52.66
N LEU A 983 64.49 -28.39 -51.53
CA LEU A 983 65.78 -27.88 -51.10
C LEU A 983 66.92 -28.53 -51.90
N LEU A 984 67.68 -27.72 -52.63
CA LEU A 984 68.94 -28.15 -53.25
C LEU A 984 70.12 -27.81 -52.35
N ALA A 985 70.93 -28.80 -52.05
CA ALA A 985 72.23 -28.62 -51.39
C ALA A 985 73.28 -29.46 -52.10
N PHE A 986 74.53 -29.03 -52.02
CA PHE A 986 75.67 -29.75 -52.61
C PHE A 986 76.71 -30.00 -51.53
N GLY A 987 77.20 -31.23 -51.43
CA GLY A 987 78.21 -31.57 -50.43
C GLY A 987 78.65 -33.02 -50.47
N PHE A 988 79.53 -33.38 -49.55
CA PHE A 988 79.95 -34.75 -49.33
C PHE A 988 80.02 -35.04 -47.83
N GLY A 989 79.18 -35.96 -47.34
CA GLY A 989 79.23 -36.42 -45.96
C GLY A 989 77.88 -36.65 -45.26
N ARG A 990 77.92 -36.95 -43.96
CA ARG A 990 76.71 -37.11 -43.14
C ARG A 990 76.01 -35.78 -42.92
N VAL A 991 74.69 -35.77 -43.08
CA VAL A 991 73.84 -34.60 -42.85
C VAL A 991 72.69 -34.95 -41.93
N GLU A 992 72.18 -33.93 -41.25
CA GLU A 992 70.97 -33.96 -40.46
C GLU A 992 69.95 -33.06 -41.16
N VAL A 993 68.75 -33.59 -41.36
CA VAL A 993 67.67 -32.94 -42.10
C VAL A 993 66.51 -32.75 -41.14
N THR A 994 66.20 -31.50 -40.82
CA THR A 994 65.08 -31.14 -39.97
C THR A 994 64.00 -30.51 -40.84
N VAL A 995 62.78 -31.03 -40.71
CA VAL A 995 61.57 -30.42 -41.26
C VAL A 995 60.80 -29.86 -40.08
N HIS A 996 60.63 -28.55 -40.07
CA HIS A 996 59.76 -27.84 -39.13
C HIS A 996 58.48 -27.47 -39.87
N THR A 997 57.32 -27.70 -39.27
CA THR A 997 56.04 -27.19 -39.78
C THR A 997 55.17 -26.75 -38.62
N GLU A 998 54.50 -25.61 -38.76
CA GLU A 998 53.70 -25.00 -37.71
C GLU A 998 52.51 -24.21 -38.28
N CYS A 999 51.44 -24.14 -37.51
CA CYS A 999 50.31 -23.23 -37.69
C CYS A 999 49.90 -22.66 -36.32
N ALA A 1000 48.78 -21.94 -36.25
CA ALA A 1000 48.32 -21.31 -35.01
C ALA A 1000 48.08 -22.30 -33.86
N TYR A 1001 47.63 -23.53 -34.17
CA TYR A 1001 47.18 -24.52 -33.17
C TYR A 1001 48.05 -25.77 -33.06
N ASP A 1002 49.05 -25.99 -33.93
CA ASP A 1002 49.97 -27.13 -33.84
C ASP A 1002 51.36 -26.83 -34.44
N SER A 1003 52.40 -27.50 -33.95
CA SER A 1003 53.79 -27.33 -34.40
C SER A 1003 54.59 -28.62 -34.21
N ILE A 1004 55.30 -29.06 -35.26
CA ILE A 1004 56.07 -30.30 -35.24
C ILE A 1004 57.44 -30.16 -35.92
N ASP A 1005 58.45 -30.77 -35.29
CA ASP A 1005 59.80 -30.92 -35.80
C ASP A 1005 60.14 -32.39 -36.07
N VAL A 1006 60.42 -32.73 -37.33
CA VAL A 1006 60.87 -34.07 -37.72
C VAL A 1006 62.30 -34.03 -38.24
N THR A 1007 63.21 -34.66 -37.49
CA THR A 1007 64.62 -34.74 -37.86
C THR A 1007 65.03 -36.14 -38.32
N ARG A 1008 65.72 -36.22 -39.46
CA ARG A 1008 66.26 -37.46 -40.03
C ARG A 1008 67.74 -37.33 -40.38
N ASN A 1009 68.49 -38.39 -40.13
CA ASN A 1009 69.88 -38.51 -40.55
C ASN A 1009 69.98 -38.97 -42.01
N GLY A 1010 70.92 -38.40 -42.74
CA GLY A 1010 71.19 -38.73 -44.13
C GLY A 1010 72.67 -38.61 -44.52
N PHE A 1011 72.93 -38.80 -45.81
CA PHE A 1011 74.25 -38.62 -46.41
C PHE A 1011 74.11 -37.85 -47.73
N ILE A 1012 74.92 -36.82 -47.93
CA ILE A 1012 74.95 -36.03 -49.16
C ILE A 1012 76.17 -36.42 -50.01
N TYR A 1013 75.96 -36.60 -51.32
CA TYR A 1013 76.99 -36.88 -52.33
C TYR A 1013 76.72 -36.06 -53.59
N GLY A 1014 77.48 -34.97 -53.79
CA GLY A 1014 77.18 -34.00 -54.83
C GLY A 1014 75.82 -33.34 -54.55
N PRO A 1015 74.89 -33.28 -55.54
CA PRO A 1015 73.55 -32.74 -55.34
C PRO A 1015 72.55 -33.77 -54.79
N PHE A 1016 73.00 -35.01 -54.55
CA PHE A 1016 72.13 -36.10 -54.12
C PHE A 1016 72.17 -36.29 -52.60
N ILE A 1017 71.02 -36.27 -51.94
CA ILE A 1017 70.90 -36.51 -50.50
C ILE A 1017 70.14 -37.82 -50.27
N PHE A 1018 70.75 -38.75 -49.57
CA PHE A 1018 70.17 -40.05 -49.23
C PHE A 1018 69.71 -40.01 -47.78
N ILE A 1019 68.40 -40.12 -47.56
CA ILE A 1019 67.80 -40.17 -46.22
C ILE A 1019 67.73 -41.62 -45.77
N ARG A 1020 68.09 -41.87 -44.51
CA ARG A 1020 67.95 -43.21 -43.92
C ARG A 1020 66.49 -43.42 -43.53
N ASN A 1021 65.72 -44.08 -44.38
CA ASN A 1021 64.39 -44.55 -43.98
C ASN A 1021 64.57 -45.64 -42.92
N ARG A 1022 63.95 -45.44 -41.75
CA ARG A 1022 63.56 -46.55 -40.88
C ARG A 1022 62.08 -46.76 -41.08
#